data_AF-A0A2K4W9T8-F1
#
_entry.id   AF-A0A2K4W9T8-F1
#
_cell.length_a   1.000
_cell.length_b   1.000
_cell.length_c   1.000
_cell.angle_alpha   90.00
_cell.angle_beta   90.00
_cell.angle_gamma   90.00
#
_symmetry.space_group_name_H-M   'P 1'
#
loop_
_entity.id
_entity.type
_entity.pdbx_description
1 polymer ?
#
loop_
_entity_poly.entity_id
_entity_poly.type
_entity_poly.pdbx_seq_one_letter_code
_entity_poly.pdbx_strand_id
1 'polypeptide(L)'
;MPEIKHANVWYPPPFPLQGRLPSRAVQVQQNIHRHGQAERDYQDALCLAAGRRVLPPCCKTLHISLFFDGTGNNLNNDLYAPGTPHPTNIARLFRATIGDGHAGGTAHRGEASRLTDAAGTGYGQYFKYYMPGVGTPFAEVGDLDYSTVGLAGAWFGEERINWGLLMLVDALRRTLGLPRLDNTSLLAAVQAMGTWPGLGFVNGQANRAAVFSKQLKAIERPLRFALTQPGHGTPRLLGLKLYVYGFSRGAAAARAFVSWLNELMRYQPFLALDDLQIPLSVEYLGLLDTVASVGFADIMPGADGHMAWADGNQELPGGGLVKRCLHLAASFEQRLCFPLESIRRESGSYPVNSVEVIYPGVHSDLGGGYPPGDQGKAFSQDNVEGDGLLPSQIALNDLYADAFVHGAPLKVPEDALPIVLRHESWRAMAPEVVDEFDVSSVLINRFNAWRQMTLGLPPVSQPLSIEQIEHYQPLISTTTLEQAARTQLGWITAWRIDRYAFASLKQATFYLQASDTEADETVRDQAKAARSNNQAAVKKRRLQQLAIERNGRTAKKPLEPGVKDFDADMAQTQMREAAKEFAAAYRDPDHQASMLGRVTPANAPPVAVYRIITADARVECRQMKAAGQARVSQLFAPPAGRYNHPDEKTRGAVDEIGNATQPPGLLRALFDDQVHDSRAWFLYSLGREPMGSYFRERMVFFGEASRRELALNPETRETMVAGITPLPDSGLSVAARPAVMDAQRMAEAQQAIKALWEAQYPKASGVSDALS
;
A
#
# COMPACT_ATOMS: atom_id res chain seq x y z
N MET A 1 -3.08 -26.04 24.67
CA MET A 1 -3.51 -25.78 23.28
C MET A 1 -2.48 -26.42 22.36
N PRO A 2 -2.85 -27.09 21.25
CA PRO A 2 -1.87 -27.57 20.28
C PRO A 2 -1.07 -26.38 19.72
N GLU A 3 0.21 -26.60 19.47
CA GLU A 3 1.14 -25.61 18.93
C GLU A 3 0.67 -25.18 17.53
N ILE A 4 0.37 -23.89 17.34
CA ILE A 4 -0.06 -23.35 16.04
C ILE A 4 1.16 -23.37 15.11
N LYS A 5 1.11 -24.19 14.06
CA LYS A 5 2.17 -24.24 13.05
C LYS A 5 1.99 -23.09 12.06
N HIS A 6 2.83 -22.08 12.16
CA HIS A 6 2.83 -20.94 11.23
C HIS A 6 3.41 -21.33 9.86
N ALA A 7 2.71 -20.95 8.79
CA ALA A 7 3.18 -21.13 7.43
C ALA A 7 4.37 -20.22 7.12
N ASN A 8 5.28 -20.72 6.29
CA ASN A 8 6.45 -20.00 5.83
C ASN A 8 6.06 -18.90 4.84
N VAL A 9 6.78 -17.79 4.88
CA VAL A 9 6.64 -16.70 3.90
C VAL A 9 7.37 -17.07 2.60
N TRP A 10 7.09 -16.38 1.50
CA TRP A 10 7.82 -16.54 0.25
C TRP A 10 8.90 -15.47 0.09
N TYR A 11 9.93 -15.82 -0.67
CA TYR A 11 11.00 -14.94 -1.12
C TYR A 11 10.87 -14.64 -2.61
N PRO A 12 11.31 -13.46 -3.06
CA PRO A 12 11.19 -13.10 -4.46
C PRO A 12 12.14 -13.94 -5.33
N PRO A 13 11.75 -14.27 -6.57
CA PRO A 13 12.64 -14.91 -7.54
C PRO A 13 13.75 -13.95 -8.01
N PRO A 14 14.76 -14.45 -8.73
CA PRO A 14 15.75 -13.60 -9.40
C PRO A 14 15.06 -12.59 -10.33
N PHE A 15 15.50 -11.34 -10.31
CA PHE A 15 14.97 -10.32 -11.22
C PHE A 15 15.78 -10.29 -12.54
N PRO A 16 15.13 -10.39 -13.71
CA PRO A 16 15.79 -10.41 -15.03
C PRO A 16 16.32 -9.02 -15.46
N LEU A 17 17.45 -8.97 -16.17
CA LEU A 17 18.06 -7.72 -16.65
C LEU A 17 17.17 -6.91 -17.62
N GLN A 18 16.31 -7.60 -18.36
CA GLN A 18 15.39 -7.01 -19.33
C GLN A 18 14.04 -6.57 -18.74
N GLY A 19 13.86 -6.66 -17.42
CA GLY A 19 12.55 -6.45 -16.79
C GLY A 19 11.56 -7.59 -17.06
N ARG A 20 10.29 -7.37 -16.69
CA ARG A 20 9.24 -8.41 -16.79
C ARG A 20 8.07 -8.04 -17.69
N LEU A 21 8.16 -6.92 -18.40
CA LEU A 21 7.15 -6.62 -19.41
C LEU A 21 7.14 -7.70 -20.52
N PRO A 22 5.98 -8.02 -21.10
CA PRO A 22 5.90 -9.00 -22.16
C PRO A 22 6.77 -8.58 -23.34
N SER A 23 7.54 -9.52 -23.88
CA SER A 23 8.41 -9.32 -25.03
C SER A 23 8.04 -10.23 -26.21
N ARG A 24 7.11 -11.18 -26.00
CA ARG A 24 6.73 -12.18 -26.99
C ARG A 24 5.23 -12.20 -27.21
N ALA A 25 4.85 -12.26 -28.50
CA ALA A 25 3.46 -12.38 -28.94
C ALA A 25 2.70 -13.55 -28.30
N VAL A 26 3.38 -14.66 -27.95
CA VAL A 26 2.74 -15.82 -27.31
C VAL A 26 2.19 -15.49 -25.92
N GLN A 27 2.86 -14.62 -25.14
CA GLN A 27 2.39 -14.22 -23.81
C GLN A 27 1.08 -13.44 -23.95
N VAL A 28 1.04 -12.51 -24.92
CA VAL A 28 -0.16 -11.73 -25.25
C VAL A 28 -1.30 -12.63 -25.70
N GLN A 29 -1.02 -13.61 -26.56
CA GLN A 29 -2.02 -14.58 -27.02
C GLN A 29 -2.58 -15.43 -25.87
N GLN A 30 -1.74 -15.85 -24.92
CA GLN A 30 -2.18 -16.61 -23.74
C GLN A 30 -3.07 -15.76 -22.82
N ASN A 31 -2.70 -14.50 -22.56
CA ASN A 31 -3.53 -13.58 -21.79
C ASN A 31 -4.89 -13.33 -22.45
N ILE A 32 -4.91 -13.04 -23.76
CA ILE A 32 -6.15 -12.87 -24.54
C ILE A 32 -6.99 -14.15 -24.53
N HIS A 33 -6.34 -15.32 -24.61
CA HIS A 33 -7.02 -16.60 -24.51
C HIS A 33 -7.77 -16.67 -23.16
N ARG A 34 -7.13 -16.33 -22.03
CA ARG A 34 -7.78 -16.32 -20.71
C ARG A 34 -8.98 -15.38 -20.63
N HIS A 35 -8.95 -14.23 -21.31
CA HIS A 35 -10.10 -13.31 -21.33
C HIS A 35 -11.34 -14.03 -21.87
N GLY A 36 -11.21 -14.67 -23.04
CA GLY A 36 -12.30 -15.38 -23.73
C GLY A 36 -12.70 -16.74 -23.14
N GLN A 37 -12.24 -17.11 -21.95
CA GLN A 37 -12.51 -18.43 -21.37
C GLN A 37 -14.01 -18.65 -21.12
N ALA A 38 -14.72 -17.65 -20.58
CA ALA A 38 -16.14 -17.79 -20.24
C ALA A 38 -17.00 -17.93 -21.51
N GLU A 39 -16.66 -17.22 -22.58
CA GLU A 39 -17.31 -17.32 -23.88
C GLU A 39 -17.10 -18.71 -24.51
N ARG A 40 -15.91 -19.29 -24.36
CA ARG A 40 -15.63 -20.66 -24.80
C ARG A 40 -16.37 -21.70 -23.96
N ASP A 41 -16.36 -21.57 -22.64
CA ASP A 41 -17.10 -22.46 -21.74
C ASP A 41 -18.61 -22.44 -22.06
N TYR A 42 -19.14 -21.26 -22.36
CA TYR A 42 -20.52 -21.10 -22.80
C TYR A 42 -20.79 -21.74 -24.16
N GLN A 43 -19.88 -21.57 -25.14
CA GLN A 43 -19.98 -22.26 -26.42
C GLN A 43 -19.96 -23.78 -26.24
N ASP A 44 -19.08 -24.30 -25.39
CA ASP A 44 -18.96 -25.74 -25.13
C ASP A 44 -20.23 -26.28 -24.48
N ALA A 45 -20.81 -25.56 -23.51
CA ALA A 45 -22.11 -25.91 -22.92
C ALA A 45 -23.24 -25.96 -23.97
N LEU A 46 -23.27 -25.01 -24.92
CA LEU A 46 -24.22 -25.04 -26.03
C LEU A 46 -23.96 -26.21 -26.99
N CYS A 47 -22.69 -26.55 -27.26
CA CYS A 47 -22.34 -27.69 -28.10
C CYS A 47 -22.81 -29.01 -27.48
N LEU A 48 -22.58 -29.17 -26.17
CA LEU A 48 -23.02 -30.34 -25.40
C LEU A 48 -24.54 -30.46 -25.41
N ALA A 49 -25.26 -29.35 -25.17
CA ALA A 49 -26.72 -29.33 -25.21
C ALA A 49 -27.30 -29.64 -26.60
N ALA A 50 -26.62 -29.22 -27.68
CA ALA A 50 -27.04 -29.46 -29.06
C ALA A 50 -26.57 -30.81 -29.62
N GLY A 51 -25.71 -31.55 -28.92
CA GLY A 51 -25.09 -32.79 -29.41
C GLY A 51 -24.17 -32.59 -30.62
N ARG A 52 -23.73 -31.36 -30.91
CA ARG A 52 -22.89 -31.01 -32.07
C ARG A 52 -22.15 -29.69 -31.82
N ARG A 53 -21.07 -29.44 -32.57
CA ARG A 53 -20.38 -28.14 -32.52
C ARG A 53 -21.28 -27.03 -33.06
N VAL A 54 -21.53 -25.99 -32.27
CA VAL A 54 -22.25 -24.79 -32.68
C VAL A 54 -21.28 -23.65 -33.02
N LEU A 55 -21.75 -22.67 -33.79
CA LEU A 55 -21.00 -21.45 -34.04
C LEU A 55 -20.77 -20.68 -32.73
N PRO A 56 -19.66 -19.93 -32.59
CA PRO A 56 -19.43 -19.08 -31.42
C PRO A 56 -20.63 -18.15 -31.18
N PRO A 57 -21.26 -18.20 -29.98
CA PRO A 57 -22.41 -17.37 -29.68
C PRO A 57 -21.99 -15.90 -29.52
N CYS A 58 -22.88 -14.97 -29.87
CA CYS A 58 -22.67 -13.55 -29.60
C CYS A 58 -22.82 -13.30 -28.09
N CYS A 59 -21.70 -13.26 -27.37
CA CYS A 59 -21.66 -13.12 -25.91
C CYS A 59 -20.41 -12.36 -25.47
N LYS A 60 -20.42 -11.86 -24.23
CA LYS A 60 -19.27 -11.21 -23.63
C LYS A 60 -19.26 -11.30 -22.10
N THR A 61 -18.06 -11.33 -21.54
CA THR A 61 -17.77 -11.12 -20.13
C THR A 61 -17.22 -9.71 -19.93
N LEU A 62 -17.53 -9.08 -18.79
CA LEU A 62 -16.92 -7.80 -18.41
C LEU A 62 -15.69 -8.04 -17.54
N HIS A 63 -14.61 -7.36 -17.88
CA HIS A 63 -13.35 -7.33 -17.14
C HIS A 63 -13.22 -5.97 -16.47
N ILE A 64 -13.30 -5.92 -15.14
CA ILE A 64 -13.32 -4.67 -14.38
C ILE A 64 -12.10 -4.61 -13.47
N SER A 65 -11.25 -3.60 -13.68
CA SER A 65 -10.06 -3.37 -12.87
C SER A 65 -10.25 -2.21 -11.91
N LEU A 66 -9.91 -2.39 -10.64
CA LEU A 66 -10.14 -1.45 -9.54
C LEU A 66 -8.82 -1.15 -8.83
N PHE A 67 -8.46 0.12 -8.70
CA PHE A 67 -7.15 0.56 -8.22
C PHE A 67 -7.29 1.49 -7.01
N PHE A 68 -7.04 0.97 -5.81
CA PHE A 68 -7.13 1.71 -4.54
C PHE A 68 -5.74 2.21 -4.12
N ASP A 69 -5.49 3.51 -4.26
CA ASP A 69 -4.15 4.06 -4.04
C ASP A 69 -3.80 4.24 -2.54
N GLY A 70 -2.50 4.40 -2.26
CA GLY A 70 -1.95 4.52 -0.92
C GLY A 70 -2.24 5.86 -0.24
N THR A 71 -2.11 5.89 1.10
CA THR A 71 -2.38 7.10 1.89
C THR A 71 -1.53 8.27 1.42
N GLY A 72 -2.15 9.42 1.15
CA GLY A 72 -1.43 10.61 0.67
C GLY A 72 -1.07 10.59 -0.81
N ASN A 73 -1.43 9.54 -1.55
CA ASN A 73 -1.18 9.41 -2.98
C ASN A 73 -2.41 9.76 -3.81
N ASN A 74 -2.19 10.49 -4.91
CA ASN A 74 -3.24 10.98 -5.78
C ASN A 74 -2.70 11.17 -7.19
N LEU A 75 -3.10 10.30 -8.12
CA LEU A 75 -2.67 10.30 -9.52
C LEU A 75 -2.75 11.69 -10.17
N ASN A 76 -3.81 12.46 -9.89
CA ASN A 76 -3.95 13.80 -10.46
C ASN A 76 -2.83 14.74 -10.02
N ASN A 77 -2.47 14.70 -8.74
CA ASN A 77 -1.37 15.49 -8.20
C ASN A 77 -0.02 14.91 -8.63
N ASP A 78 0.14 13.60 -8.47
CA ASP A 78 1.43 12.92 -8.58
C ASP A 78 1.92 12.80 -10.03
N LEU A 79 1.02 13.00 -10.99
CA LEU A 79 1.36 13.03 -12.42
C LEU A 79 1.39 14.44 -13.01
N TYR A 80 0.48 15.33 -12.59
CA TYR A 80 0.26 16.62 -13.28
C TYR A 80 0.62 17.85 -12.45
N ALA A 81 0.94 17.71 -11.16
CA ALA A 81 1.42 18.85 -10.39
C ALA A 81 2.83 19.26 -10.88
N PRO A 82 3.21 20.54 -10.74
CA PRO A 82 4.58 20.98 -11.03
C PRO A 82 5.59 20.20 -10.17
N GLY A 83 6.65 19.69 -10.80
CA GLY A 83 7.68 18.89 -10.16
C GLY A 83 8.00 17.61 -10.94
N THR A 84 8.78 16.73 -10.33
CA THR A 84 9.07 15.40 -10.89
C THR A 84 7.87 14.48 -10.66
N PRO A 85 7.26 13.92 -11.73
CA PRO A 85 6.19 12.94 -11.58
C PRO A 85 6.63 11.75 -10.74
N HIS A 86 5.76 11.32 -9.83
CA HIS A 86 6.04 10.24 -8.89
C HIS A 86 4.77 9.39 -8.62
N PRO A 87 4.09 8.87 -9.65
CA PRO A 87 2.91 8.05 -9.44
C PRO A 87 3.27 6.75 -8.70
N THR A 88 2.37 6.27 -7.84
CA THR A 88 2.52 4.96 -7.19
C THR A 88 2.45 3.82 -8.18
N ASN A 89 2.84 2.62 -7.76
CA ASN A 89 2.68 1.40 -8.55
C ASN A 89 1.21 1.11 -8.88
N ILE A 90 0.26 1.51 -8.02
CA ILE A 90 -1.18 1.38 -8.29
C ILE A 90 -1.61 2.31 -9.43
N ALA A 91 -1.14 3.56 -9.42
CA ALA A 91 -1.37 4.52 -10.48
C ALA A 91 -0.73 4.10 -11.81
N ARG A 92 0.50 3.57 -11.79
CA ARG A 92 1.21 3.03 -12.97
C ARG A 92 0.47 1.83 -13.57
N LEU A 93 0.04 0.88 -12.74
CA LEU A 93 -0.78 -0.26 -13.21
C LEU A 93 -2.11 0.19 -13.81
N PHE A 94 -2.79 1.19 -13.22
CA PHE A 94 -4.02 1.76 -13.80
C PHE A 94 -3.80 2.34 -15.20
N ARG A 95 -2.68 3.03 -15.43
CA ARG A 95 -2.30 3.56 -16.75
C ARG A 95 -1.96 2.45 -17.73
N ALA A 96 -1.29 1.41 -17.25
CA ALA A 96 -0.97 0.20 -17.98
C ALA A 96 -2.16 -0.77 -18.14
N THR A 97 -3.39 -0.38 -17.78
CA THR A 97 -4.58 -1.24 -17.91
C THR A 97 -5.47 -0.82 -19.06
N ILE A 98 -6.05 -1.79 -19.76
CA ILE A 98 -7.06 -1.59 -20.80
C ILE A 98 -8.41 -1.30 -20.12
N GLY A 99 -9.10 -0.25 -20.56
CA GLY A 99 -10.50 -0.05 -20.23
C GLY A 99 -10.99 1.39 -20.37
N ASP A 100 -12.27 1.51 -20.70
CA ASP A 100 -13.07 2.70 -20.40
C ASP A 100 -13.26 2.81 -18.87
N GLY A 101 -13.85 3.88 -18.37
CA GLY A 101 -14.26 3.99 -16.97
C GLY A 101 -14.07 5.38 -16.43
N HIS A 102 -13.38 5.49 -15.29
CA HIS A 102 -13.18 6.77 -14.62
C HIS A 102 -11.95 6.78 -13.70
N ALA A 103 -11.12 7.82 -13.82
CA ALA A 103 -10.10 8.12 -12.82
C ALA A 103 -10.67 9.10 -11.78
N GLY A 104 -10.81 8.66 -10.53
CA GLY A 104 -11.30 9.51 -9.45
C GLY A 104 -10.37 10.70 -9.18
N GLY A 105 -10.93 11.85 -8.82
CA GLY A 105 -10.16 13.03 -8.42
C GLY A 105 -9.52 13.80 -9.58
N THR A 106 -9.74 13.39 -10.84
CA THR A 106 -9.15 14.03 -12.03
C THR A 106 -10.13 14.91 -12.82
N ALA A 107 -11.36 15.10 -12.32
CA ALA A 107 -12.45 15.77 -13.05
C ALA A 107 -12.18 17.24 -13.47
N HIS A 108 -11.16 17.88 -12.89
CA HIS A 108 -10.77 19.27 -13.17
C HIS A 108 -9.63 19.41 -14.18
N ARG A 109 -9.13 18.30 -14.74
CA ARG A 109 -8.02 18.29 -15.69
C ARG A 109 -8.45 17.71 -17.02
N GLY A 110 -8.28 18.49 -18.10
CA GLY A 110 -8.66 18.06 -19.45
C GLY A 110 -7.78 16.92 -19.94
N GLU A 111 -6.51 16.92 -19.56
CA GLU A 111 -5.50 15.90 -19.87
C GLU A 111 -5.88 14.52 -19.32
N ALA A 112 -6.62 14.48 -18.21
CA ALA A 112 -7.06 13.24 -17.58
C ALA A 112 -8.01 12.41 -18.44
N SER A 113 -8.61 13.00 -19.49
CA SER A 113 -9.39 12.25 -20.48
C SER A 113 -8.59 11.16 -21.20
N ARG A 114 -7.26 11.26 -21.22
CA ARG A 114 -6.36 10.27 -21.83
C ARG A 114 -6.02 9.10 -20.91
N LEU A 115 -6.42 9.14 -19.64
CA LEU A 115 -6.13 8.08 -18.67
C LEU A 115 -6.97 6.82 -18.90
N THR A 116 -8.09 6.93 -19.61
CA THR A 116 -9.00 5.83 -19.94
C THR A 116 -9.11 5.66 -21.45
N ASP A 117 -9.38 4.43 -21.90
CA ASP A 117 -9.63 4.16 -23.32
C ASP A 117 -11.01 4.68 -23.74
N ALA A 118 -11.22 4.86 -25.04
CA ALA A 118 -12.48 5.35 -25.57
C ALA A 118 -13.64 4.37 -25.28
N ALA A 119 -14.85 4.90 -25.10
CA ALA A 119 -16.04 4.09 -24.89
C ALA A 119 -16.24 3.07 -26.04
N GLY A 120 -16.53 1.83 -25.69
CA GLY A 120 -16.69 0.73 -26.65
C GLY A 120 -15.40 0.02 -27.07
N THR A 121 -14.23 0.46 -26.59
CA THR A 121 -12.94 -0.23 -26.79
C THR A 121 -13.04 -1.71 -26.41
N GLY A 122 -12.46 -2.60 -27.24
CA GLY A 122 -12.51 -4.04 -27.04
C GLY A 122 -13.95 -4.59 -26.91
N TYR A 123 -14.86 -4.12 -27.77
CA TYR A 123 -16.29 -4.48 -27.76
C TYR A 123 -17.03 -4.12 -26.44
N GLY A 124 -16.51 -3.13 -25.71
CA GLY A 124 -17.05 -2.69 -24.42
C GLY A 124 -17.01 -3.80 -23.37
N GLN A 125 -15.91 -4.55 -23.32
CA GLN A 125 -15.65 -5.61 -22.34
C GLN A 125 -14.79 -5.13 -21.17
N TYR A 126 -13.94 -4.12 -21.37
CA TYR A 126 -12.89 -3.73 -20.42
C TYR A 126 -13.22 -2.41 -19.74
N PHE A 127 -13.16 -2.40 -18.40
CA PHE A 127 -13.37 -1.23 -17.57
C PHE A 127 -12.25 -1.09 -16.54
N LYS A 128 -11.90 0.15 -16.20
CA LYS A 128 -10.93 0.47 -15.16
C LYS A 128 -11.32 1.70 -14.35
N TYR A 129 -11.06 1.63 -13.05
CA TYR A 129 -11.43 2.66 -12.09
C TYR A 129 -10.31 2.91 -11.10
N TYR A 130 -9.91 4.17 -10.96
CA TYR A 130 -8.89 4.61 -10.01
C TYR A 130 -9.53 5.37 -8.85
N MET A 131 -9.15 5.00 -7.63
CA MET A 131 -9.60 5.62 -6.39
C MET A 131 -8.38 6.26 -5.70
N PRO A 132 -8.34 7.60 -5.56
CA PRO A 132 -7.27 8.27 -4.85
C PRO A 132 -7.13 7.79 -3.41
N GLY A 133 -5.92 7.90 -2.86
CA GLY A 133 -5.62 7.55 -1.49
C GLY A 133 -6.36 8.40 -0.46
N VAL A 134 -6.60 7.84 0.73
CA VAL A 134 -7.12 8.60 1.88
C VAL A 134 -6.14 9.72 2.26
N GLY A 135 -6.68 10.83 2.78
CA GLY A 135 -5.91 12.04 3.08
C GLY A 135 -5.58 12.91 1.86
N THR A 136 -6.07 12.55 0.67
CA THR A 136 -5.99 13.36 -0.56
C THR A 136 -7.38 13.71 -1.09
N PRO A 137 -7.54 14.78 -1.88
CA PRO A 137 -8.84 15.15 -2.45
C PRO A 137 -9.43 14.06 -3.36
N PHE A 138 -10.70 13.73 -3.12
CA PHE A 138 -11.54 12.94 -3.99
C PHE A 138 -12.96 13.56 -4.02
N ALA A 139 -13.13 14.56 -4.87
CA ALA A 139 -14.32 15.40 -4.88
C ALA A 139 -15.62 14.62 -5.18
N GLU A 140 -15.54 13.52 -5.93
CA GLU A 140 -16.68 12.64 -6.22
C GLU A 140 -17.27 11.96 -4.99
N VAL A 141 -16.51 11.88 -3.88
CA VAL A 141 -17.01 11.38 -2.58
C VAL A 141 -17.15 12.49 -1.52
N GLY A 142 -16.97 13.75 -1.92
CA GLY A 142 -17.07 14.91 -1.03
C GLY A 142 -15.80 15.22 -0.23
N ASP A 143 -14.70 14.52 -0.49
CA ASP A 143 -13.39 14.76 0.11
C ASP A 143 -12.64 15.82 -0.71
N LEU A 144 -12.50 17.04 -0.20
CA LEU A 144 -12.07 18.18 -1.02
C LEU A 144 -10.62 18.59 -0.82
N ASP A 145 -10.03 18.31 0.33
CA ASP A 145 -8.76 18.88 0.75
C ASP A 145 -7.80 17.80 1.25
N TYR A 146 -6.50 18.04 1.07
CA TYR A 146 -5.50 17.27 1.79
C TYR A 146 -5.67 17.51 3.29
N SER A 147 -5.49 16.44 4.07
CA SER A 147 -5.72 16.50 5.50
C SER A 147 -4.73 15.60 6.22
N THR A 148 -3.88 16.19 7.06
CA THR A 148 -2.99 15.46 7.97
C THR A 148 -3.78 14.55 8.92
N VAL A 149 -4.96 14.98 9.35
CA VAL A 149 -5.86 14.15 10.15
C VAL A 149 -6.48 13.04 9.29
N GLY A 150 -6.74 13.27 7.99
CA GLY A 150 -7.10 12.22 7.03
C GLY A 150 -5.97 11.22 6.74
N LEU A 151 -4.70 11.67 6.74
CA LEU A 151 -3.51 10.83 6.59
C LEU A 151 -3.28 9.94 7.82
N ALA A 152 -3.64 10.37 9.03
CA ALA A 152 -3.47 9.57 10.25
C ALA A 152 -4.75 8.79 10.64
N GLY A 153 -5.92 9.38 10.39
CA GLY A 153 -7.25 8.91 10.77
C GLY A 153 -7.99 8.11 9.71
N ALA A 154 -7.51 8.15 8.46
CA ALA A 154 -8.11 7.47 7.30
C ALA A 154 -9.61 7.73 7.10
N TRP A 155 -10.04 8.96 7.39
CA TRP A 155 -11.35 9.46 6.99
C TRP A 155 -11.55 9.31 5.48
N PHE A 156 -12.81 9.15 5.10
CA PHE A 156 -13.24 8.91 3.72
C PHE A 156 -12.77 7.58 3.10
N GLY A 157 -12.27 6.63 3.90
CA GLY A 157 -11.92 5.28 3.44
C GLY A 157 -13.16 4.45 3.10
N GLU A 158 -14.20 4.46 3.93
CA GLU A 158 -15.48 3.79 3.65
C GLU A 158 -16.10 4.33 2.34
N GLU A 159 -16.08 5.64 2.16
CA GLU A 159 -16.65 6.32 1.00
C GLU A 159 -15.92 5.93 -0.30
N ARG A 160 -14.59 5.75 -0.26
CA ARG A 160 -13.81 5.23 -1.39
C ARG A 160 -14.18 3.79 -1.73
N ILE A 161 -14.41 2.94 -0.72
CA ILE A 161 -14.84 1.55 -0.93
C ILE A 161 -16.26 1.49 -1.51
N ASN A 162 -17.19 2.27 -0.94
CA ASN A 162 -18.56 2.40 -1.41
C ASN A 162 -18.61 2.91 -2.86
N TRP A 163 -17.78 3.90 -3.19
CA TRP A 163 -17.63 4.38 -4.56
C TRP A 163 -17.12 3.26 -5.50
N GLY A 164 -16.12 2.49 -5.06
CA GLY A 164 -15.62 1.31 -5.79
C GLY A 164 -16.71 0.26 -6.06
N LEU A 165 -17.57 -0.03 -5.08
CA LEU A 165 -18.74 -0.90 -5.27
C LEU A 165 -19.67 -0.35 -6.35
N LEU A 166 -20.00 0.95 -6.30
CA LEU A 166 -20.86 1.58 -7.29
C LEU A 166 -20.24 1.61 -8.70
N MET A 167 -18.92 1.48 -8.85
CA MET A 167 -18.29 1.35 -10.17
C MET A 167 -18.62 0.03 -10.87
N LEU A 168 -19.00 -1.03 -10.13
CA LEU A 168 -19.56 -2.24 -10.74
C LEU A 168 -20.90 -1.94 -11.43
N VAL A 169 -21.72 -1.10 -10.81
CA VAL A 169 -22.99 -0.64 -11.40
C VAL A 169 -22.75 0.32 -12.58
N ASP A 170 -21.71 1.16 -12.50
CA ASP A 170 -21.29 2.02 -13.62
C ASP A 170 -20.90 1.20 -14.86
N ALA A 171 -20.07 0.17 -14.69
CA ALA A 171 -19.65 -0.71 -15.77
C ALA A 171 -20.86 -1.42 -16.42
N LEU A 172 -21.82 -1.88 -15.60
CA LEU A 172 -23.08 -2.46 -16.09
C LEU A 172 -23.92 -1.42 -16.84
N ARG A 173 -24.10 -0.21 -16.31
CA ARG A 173 -24.83 0.88 -16.97
C ARG A 173 -24.26 1.19 -18.35
N ARG A 174 -22.93 1.41 -18.43
CA ARG A 174 -22.23 1.67 -19.68
C ARG A 174 -22.39 0.53 -20.68
N THR A 175 -22.25 -0.70 -20.21
CA THR A 175 -22.47 -1.91 -21.03
C THR A 175 -23.88 -1.97 -21.62
N LEU A 176 -24.88 -1.48 -20.88
CA LEU A 176 -26.28 -1.44 -21.28
C LEU A 176 -26.64 -0.18 -22.09
N GLY A 177 -25.67 0.66 -22.45
CA GLY A 177 -25.90 1.92 -23.17
C GLY A 177 -26.61 2.99 -22.33
N LEU A 178 -26.62 2.83 -21.00
CA LEU A 178 -27.20 3.79 -20.07
C LEU A 178 -26.16 4.81 -19.62
N PRO A 179 -26.57 6.06 -19.34
CA PRO A 179 -25.66 7.03 -18.77
C PRO A 179 -25.20 6.60 -17.38
N ARG A 180 -23.95 6.97 -17.06
CA ARG A 180 -23.40 6.95 -15.70
C ARG A 180 -24.30 7.76 -14.76
N LEU A 181 -24.33 7.39 -13.48
CA LEU A 181 -24.91 8.23 -12.44
C LEU A 181 -24.17 9.58 -12.42
N ASP A 182 -24.90 10.68 -12.52
CA ASP A 182 -24.29 12.00 -12.39
C ASP A 182 -23.61 12.14 -11.01
N ASN A 183 -22.65 13.04 -10.91
CA ASN A 183 -21.83 13.19 -9.70
C ASN A 183 -22.65 13.49 -8.44
N THR A 184 -23.80 14.18 -8.57
CA THR A 184 -24.66 14.48 -7.42
C THR A 184 -25.35 13.20 -6.94
N SER A 185 -25.93 12.44 -7.87
CA SER A 185 -26.58 11.16 -7.56
C SER A 185 -25.59 10.12 -7.03
N LEU A 186 -24.38 10.08 -7.58
CA LEU A 186 -23.31 9.19 -7.14
C LEU A 186 -22.84 9.52 -5.72
N LEU A 187 -22.57 10.80 -5.44
CA LEU A 187 -22.21 11.26 -4.09
C LEU A 187 -23.31 10.93 -3.08
N ALA A 188 -24.57 11.20 -3.43
CA ALA A 188 -25.70 10.87 -2.56
C ALA A 188 -25.82 9.36 -2.30
N ALA A 189 -25.53 8.51 -3.30
CA ALA A 189 -25.51 7.07 -3.13
C ALA A 189 -24.36 6.62 -2.21
N VAL A 190 -23.14 7.16 -2.39
CA VAL A 190 -21.99 6.89 -1.52
C VAL A 190 -22.29 7.28 -0.06
N GLN A 191 -22.86 8.47 0.16
CA GLN A 191 -23.25 8.93 1.50
C GLN A 191 -24.35 8.04 2.11
N ALA A 192 -25.33 7.61 1.30
CA ALA A 192 -26.40 6.73 1.77
C ALA A 192 -25.91 5.30 2.08
N MET A 193 -24.77 4.87 1.52
CA MET A 193 -24.12 3.60 1.85
C MET A 193 -23.30 3.66 3.14
N GLY A 194 -22.98 4.87 3.64
CA GLY A 194 -22.13 5.07 4.80
C GLY A 194 -22.73 4.61 6.12
N THR A 195 -21.86 4.43 7.10
CA THR A 195 -22.22 4.10 8.48
C THR A 195 -22.59 5.35 9.29
N TRP A 196 -23.61 5.24 10.14
CA TRP A 196 -23.94 6.32 11.09
C TRP A 196 -23.08 6.19 12.36
N PRO A 197 -22.48 7.29 12.86
CA PRO A 197 -21.69 7.27 14.08
C PRO A 197 -22.49 6.67 15.26
N GLY A 198 -21.94 5.65 15.93
CA GLY A 198 -22.57 4.98 17.08
C GLY A 198 -23.45 3.76 16.77
N LEU A 199 -23.69 3.43 15.49
CA LEU A 199 -24.45 2.24 15.04
C LEU A 199 -23.74 1.47 13.90
N GLY A 200 -22.41 1.59 13.84
CA GLY A 200 -21.58 1.31 12.65
C GLY A 200 -21.75 -0.07 12.01
N PHE A 201 -21.79 -1.15 12.79
CA PHE A 201 -21.83 -2.51 12.22
C PHE A 201 -23.21 -2.93 11.71
N VAL A 202 -24.29 -2.53 12.39
CA VAL A 202 -25.66 -2.99 12.04
C VAL A 202 -26.21 -2.23 10.85
N ASN A 203 -25.89 -0.94 10.71
CA ASN A 203 -26.44 -0.10 9.64
C ASN A 203 -25.58 -0.12 8.35
N GLY A 204 -24.25 -0.23 8.43
CA GLY A 204 -23.39 -0.14 7.25
C GLY A 204 -23.68 -1.22 6.20
N GLN A 205 -23.71 -2.48 6.63
CA GLN A 205 -24.01 -3.62 5.74
C GLN A 205 -25.40 -3.48 5.12
N ALA A 206 -26.42 -3.17 5.92
CA ALA A 206 -27.79 -3.02 5.47
C ALA A 206 -27.95 -1.83 4.49
N ASN A 207 -27.32 -0.70 4.79
CA ASN A 207 -27.31 0.49 3.94
C ASN A 207 -26.65 0.20 2.59
N ARG A 208 -25.46 -0.42 2.60
CA ARG A 208 -24.75 -0.85 1.39
C ARG A 208 -25.63 -1.78 0.55
N ALA A 209 -26.20 -2.83 1.16
CA ALA A 209 -27.07 -3.77 0.48
C ALA A 209 -28.31 -3.09 -0.11
N ALA A 210 -28.97 -2.20 0.64
CA ALA A 210 -30.16 -1.49 0.21
C ALA A 210 -29.87 -0.54 -0.97
N VAL A 211 -28.83 0.29 -0.87
CA VAL A 211 -28.46 1.24 -1.93
C VAL A 211 -27.94 0.50 -3.15
N PHE A 212 -27.06 -0.47 -3.00
CA PHE A 212 -26.50 -1.25 -4.11
C PHE A 212 -27.61 -2.01 -4.86
N SER A 213 -28.51 -2.68 -4.13
CA SER A 213 -29.66 -3.36 -4.72
C SER A 213 -30.61 -2.38 -5.42
N LYS A 214 -30.84 -1.20 -4.84
CA LYS A 214 -31.63 -0.13 -5.49
C LYS A 214 -31.01 0.30 -6.82
N GLN A 215 -29.69 0.47 -6.88
CA GLN A 215 -29.01 0.87 -8.12
C GLN A 215 -29.03 -0.23 -9.18
N LEU A 216 -28.88 -1.50 -8.78
CA LEU A 216 -29.05 -2.65 -9.69
C LEU A 216 -30.50 -2.80 -10.17
N LYS A 217 -31.48 -2.65 -9.28
CA LYS A 217 -32.91 -2.71 -9.60
C LYS A 217 -33.30 -1.64 -10.61
N ALA A 218 -32.70 -0.45 -10.53
CA ALA A 218 -32.93 0.64 -11.51
C ALA A 218 -32.53 0.28 -12.95
N ILE A 219 -31.68 -0.75 -13.14
CA ILE A 219 -31.26 -1.24 -14.46
C ILE A 219 -31.73 -2.68 -14.72
N GLU A 220 -32.65 -3.21 -13.92
CA GLU A 220 -33.07 -4.62 -13.98
C GLU A 220 -33.59 -5.01 -15.37
N ARG A 221 -34.48 -4.20 -15.96
CA ARG A 221 -35.08 -4.50 -17.26
C ARG A 221 -34.00 -4.67 -18.35
N PRO A 222 -33.14 -3.68 -18.65
CA PRO A 222 -32.09 -3.86 -19.65
C PRO A 222 -31.07 -4.94 -19.26
N LEU A 223 -30.77 -5.10 -17.97
CA LEU A 223 -29.89 -6.16 -17.49
C LEU A 223 -30.45 -7.56 -17.77
N ARG A 224 -31.75 -7.78 -17.53
CA ARG A 224 -32.46 -9.03 -17.86
C ARG A 224 -32.34 -9.36 -19.33
N PHE A 225 -32.54 -8.37 -20.20
CA PHE A 225 -32.34 -8.53 -21.66
C PHE A 225 -30.91 -8.94 -22.00
N ALA A 226 -29.91 -8.33 -21.36
CA ALA A 226 -28.50 -8.66 -21.59
C ALA A 226 -28.14 -10.08 -21.10
N LEU A 227 -28.68 -10.53 -19.97
CA LEU A 227 -28.38 -11.85 -19.40
C LEU A 227 -29.09 -13.01 -20.12
N THR A 228 -30.30 -12.80 -20.63
CA THR A 228 -31.10 -13.85 -21.30
C THR A 228 -30.94 -13.88 -22.81
N GLN A 229 -30.52 -12.76 -23.43
CA GLN A 229 -30.37 -12.61 -24.88
C GLN A 229 -31.63 -13.02 -25.68
N PRO A 230 -32.79 -12.34 -25.53
CA PRO A 230 -34.03 -12.77 -26.16
C PRO A 230 -34.17 -12.36 -27.65
N GLY A 231 -33.16 -11.72 -28.25
CA GLY A 231 -33.23 -11.21 -29.64
C GLY A 231 -31.89 -11.27 -30.38
N HIS A 232 -31.95 -11.16 -31.71
CA HIS A 232 -30.78 -11.15 -32.60
C HIS A 232 -30.01 -9.82 -32.50
N GLY A 233 -28.68 -9.89 -32.39
CA GLY A 233 -27.78 -8.72 -32.54
C GLY A 233 -27.24 -8.09 -31.26
N THR A 234 -27.71 -8.49 -30.06
CA THR A 234 -27.12 -8.06 -28.78
C THR A 234 -26.30 -9.17 -28.14
N PRO A 235 -25.09 -8.89 -27.62
CA PRO A 235 -24.27 -9.91 -26.98
C PRO A 235 -24.85 -10.30 -25.62
N ARG A 236 -24.95 -11.61 -25.34
CA ARG A 236 -25.28 -12.13 -24.02
C ARG A 236 -24.20 -11.75 -23.01
N LEU A 237 -24.56 -11.13 -21.90
CA LEU A 237 -23.66 -10.91 -20.77
C LEU A 237 -23.49 -12.21 -19.98
N LEU A 238 -22.25 -12.69 -19.85
CA LEU A 238 -21.94 -13.94 -19.15
C LEU A 238 -21.57 -13.74 -17.68
N GLY A 239 -21.03 -12.57 -17.31
CA GLY A 239 -20.63 -12.29 -15.93
C GLY A 239 -19.59 -11.18 -15.82
N LEU A 240 -19.07 -11.01 -14.60
CA LEU A 240 -18.08 -10.00 -14.20
C LEU A 240 -16.81 -10.68 -13.67
N LYS A 241 -15.66 -10.32 -14.21
CA LYS A 241 -14.32 -10.71 -13.73
C LYS A 241 -13.61 -9.48 -13.18
N LEU A 242 -13.26 -9.52 -11.90
CA LEU A 242 -12.65 -8.39 -11.21
C LEU A 242 -11.15 -8.56 -11.03
N TYR A 243 -10.41 -7.47 -11.18
CA TYR A 243 -8.97 -7.36 -10.95
C TYR A 243 -8.74 -6.19 -10.00
N VAL A 244 -8.43 -6.48 -8.74
CA VAL A 244 -8.39 -5.47 -7.68
C VAL A 244 -6.95 -5.28 -7.23
N TYR A 245 -6.52 -4.02 -7.15
CA TYR A 245 -5.18 -3.65 -6.74
C TYR A 245 -5.25 -2.62 -5.62
N GLY A 246 -4.34 -2.72 -4.65
CA GLY A 246 -4.19 -1.68 -3.65
C GLY A 246 -2.83 -1.59 -3.00
N PHE A 247 -2.50 -0.40 -2.52
CA PHE A 247 -1.27 -0.11 -1.77
C PHE A 247 -1.62 0.51 -0.41
N SER A 248 -0.92 0.16 0.67
CA SER A 248 -1.09 0.81 1.98
C SER A 248 -2.53 0.65 2.51
N ARG A 249 -3.16 1.75 2.91
CA ARG A 249 -4.59 1.81 3.23
C ARG A 249 -5.49 1.55 2.04
N GLY A 250 -5.02 1.80 0.82
CA GLY A 250 -5.68 1.35 -0.40
C GLY A 250 -5.71 -0.17 -0.52
N ALA A 251 -4.66 -0.88 -0.08
CA ALA A 251 -4.68 -2.35 0.01
C ALA A 251 -5.68 -2.83 1.08
N ALA A 252 -5.77 -2.13 2.22
CA ALA A 252 -6.79 -2.44 3.23
C ALA A 252 -8.20 -2.19 2.69
N ALA A 253 -8.39 -1.12 1.90
CA ALA A 253 -9.65 -0.80 1.23
C ALA A 253 -9.99 -1.83 0.14
N ALA A 254 -8.99 -2.37 -0.58
CA ALA A 254 -9.18 -3.46 -1.53
C ALA A 254 -9.64 -4.75 -0.85
N ARG A 255 -9.07 -5.09 0.32
CA ARG A 255 -9.49 -6.25 1.13
C ARG A 255 -10.91 -6.05 1.67
N ALA A 256 -11.21 -4.88 2.22
CA ALA A 256 -12.55 -4.53 2.68
C ALA A 256 -13.58 -4.51 1.54
N PHE A 257 -13.20 -4.02 0.36
CA PHE A 257 -14.03 -4.09 -0.85
C PHE A 257 -14.38 -5.55 -1.19
N VAL A 258 -13.40 -6.45 -1.20
CA VAL A 258 -13.63 -7.88 -1.49
C VAL A 258 -14.50 -8.53 -0.41
N SER A 259 -14.30 -8.19 0.87
CA SER A 259 -15.14 -8.64 1.99
C SER A 259 -16.60 -8.18 1.80
N TRP A 260 -16.84 -6.88 1.62
CA TRP A 260 -18.19 -6.34 1.47
C TRP A 260 -18.87 -6.79 0.17
N LEU A 261 -18.10 -7.01 -0.89
CA LEU A 261 -18.63 -7.60 -2.12
C LEU A 261 -19.12 -9.04 -1.89
N ASN A 262 -18.35 -9.84 -1.14
CA ASN A 262 -18.75 -11.20 -0.77
C ASN A 262 -20.03 -11.21 0.07
N GLU A 263 -20.20 -10.24 0.98
CA GLU A 263 -21.44 -10.04 1.73
C GLU A 263 -22.63 -9.69 0.81
N LEU A 264 -22.44 -8.75 -0.13
CA LEU A 264 -23.47 -8.37 -1.11
C LEU A 264 -23.88 -9.56 -2.01
N MET A 265 -22.94 -10.45 -2.31
CA MET A 265 -23.16 -11.70 -3.03
C MET A 265 -23.78 -12.80 -2.15
N ARG A 266 -23.98 -12.54 -0.85
CA ARG A 266 -24.44 -13.53 0.14
C ARG A 266 -23.58 -14.80 0.09
N TYR A 267 -22.27 -14.64 -0.09
CA TYR A 267 -21.29 -15.72 -0.13
C TYR A 267 -21.50 -16.72 -1.28
N GLN A 268 -22.14 -16.29 -2.38
CA GLN A 268 -22.37 -17.07 -3.59
C GLN A 268 -21.47 -16.58 -4.74
N PRO A 269 -21.18 -17.39 -5.78
CA PRO A 269 -20.35 -16.97 -6.92
C PRO A 269 -21.10 -16.08 -7.93
N PHE A 270 -22.10 -15.31 -7.47
CA PHE A 270 -22.89 -14.41 -8.30
C PHE A 270 -23.53 -13.28 -7.46
N LEU A 271 -23.82 -12.15 -8.11
CA LEU A 271 -24.72 -11.13 -7.58
C LEU A 271 -26.17 -11.51 -7.91
N ALA A 272 -27.02 -11.57 -6.89
CA ALA A 272 -28.44 -11.88 -7.04
C ALA A 272 -29.28 -10.60 -7.14
N LEU A 273 -30.21 -10.56 -8.10
CA LEU A 273 -31.24 -9.53 -8.23
C LEU A 273 -32.57 -10.22 -8.57
N ASP A 274 -33.41 -10.42 -7.56
CA ASP A 274 -34.61 -11.26 -7.64
C ASP A 274 -34.29 -12.67 -8.21
N ASP A 275 -34.78 -13.00 -9.40
CA ASP A 275 -34.50 -14.25 -10.11
C ASP A 275 -33.25 -14.20 -11.01
N LEU A 276 -32.62 -13.03 -11.17
CA LEU A 276 -31.41 -12.87 -11.96
C LEU A 276 -30.17 -13.19 -11.15
N GLN A 277 -29.23 -13.90 -11.78
CA GLN A 277 -27.91 -14.18 -11.25
C GLN A 277 -26.85 -13.65 -12.22
N ILE A 278 -25.97 -12.79 -11.72
CA ILE A 278 -24.83 -12.26 -12.47
C ILE A 278 -23.57 -12.94 -11.93
N PRO A 279 -22.98 -13.92 -12.64
CA PRO A 279 -21.75 -14.55 -12.19
C PRO A 279 -20.66 -13.52 -11.92
N LEU A 280 -19.96 -13.66 -10.80
CA LEU A 280 -18.91 -12.74 -10.38
C LEU A 280 -17.74 -13.48 -9.75
N SER A 281 -16.53 -13.10 -10.12
CA SER A 281 -15.29 -13.58 -9.51
C SER A 281 -14.25 -12.46 -9.37
N VAL A 282 -13.38 -12.59 -8.36
CA VAL A 282 -12.14 -11.79 -8.25
C VAL A 282 -11.02 -12.64 -8.84
N GLU A 283 -10.70 -12.41 -10.11
CA GLU A 283 -9.66 -13.17 -10.82
C GLU A 283 -8.27 -12.86 -10.27
N TYR A 284 -8.06 -11.62 -9.82
CA TYR A 284 -6.78 -11.18 -9.27
C TYR A 284 -6.94 -10.16 -8.14
N LEU A 285 -6.18 -10.34 -7.06
CA LEU A 285 -6.04 -9.39 -5.95
C LEU A 285 -4.54 -9.08 -5.72
N GLY A 286 -4.10 -7.90 -6.13
CA GLY A 286 -2.72 -7.43 -5.99
C GLY A 286 -2.56 -6.44 -4.85
N LEU A 287 -1.79 -6.77 -3.82
CA LEU A 287 -1.63 -5.96 -2.62
C LEU A 287 -0.17 -5.56 -2.41
N LEU A 288 0.05 -4.29 -2.11
CA LEU A 288 1.35 -3.75 -1.74
C LEU A 288 1.26 -3.24 -0.29
N ASP A 289 2.01 -3.87 0.60
CA ASP A 289 2.26 -3.45 1.97
C ASP A 289 1.02 -2.95 2.74
N THR A 290 0.00 -3.79 2.87
CA THR A 290 -1.28 -3.45 3.53
C THR A 290 -1.11 -2.84 4.92
N VAL A 291 -1.80 -1.71 5.16
CA VAL A 291 -1.87 -1.04 6.47
C VAL A 291 -3.33 -0.71 6.78
N ALA A 292 -3.88 -1.27 7.86
CA ALA A 292 -5.29 -1.14 8.22
C ALA A 292 -5.57 -0.23 9.44
N SER A 293 -4.54 0.21 10.16
CA SER A 293 -4.70 0.90 11.46
C SER A 293 -4.74 2.45 11.40
N VAL A 294 -5.39 3.01 12.42
CA VAL A 294 -5.54 4.43 12.73
C VAL A 294 -4.41 4.88 13.65
N GLY A 295 -3.37 5.48 13.08
CA GLY A 295 -2.31 6.18 13.82
C GLY A 295 -1.88 5.51 15.15
N PHE A 296 -1.73 6.30 16.21
CA PHE A 296 -1.22 5.87 17.52
C PHE A 296 -2.14 4.94 18.33
N ALA A 297 -3.27 4.48 17.78
CA ALA A 297 -4.17 3.56 18.50
C ALA A 297 -3.43 2.28 18.94
N ASP A 298 -2.45 1.84 18.15
CA ASP A 298 -1.62 0.65 18.41
C ASP A 298 -0.61 0.84 19.57
N ILE A 299 -0.46 2.06 20.09
CA ILE A 299 0.34 2.37 21.29
C ILE A 299 -0.48 2.17 22.58
N MET A 300 -1.81 2.10 22.49
CA MET A 300 -2.70 1.97 23.63
C MET A 300 -3.13 0.50 23.85
N PRO A 301 -2.86 -0.09 25.04
CA PRO A 301 -3.29 -1.46 25.33
C PRO A 301 -4.82 -1.58 25.33
N GLY A 302 -5.35 -2.55 24.57
CA GLY A 302 -6.79 -2.86 24.52
C GLY A 302 -7.58 -2.21 23.38
N ALA A 303 -6.92 -1.58 22.41
CA ALA A 303 -7.54 -1.15 21.15
C ALA A 303 -6.91 -1.96 20.00
N ASP A 304 -7.75 -2.57 19.15
CA ASP A 304 -7.30 -3.33 17.97
C ASP A 304 -6.80 -2.40 16.84
N GLY A 305 -6.97 -1.09 16.98
CA GLY A 305 -6.31 -0.05 16.18
C GLY A 305 -6.77 0.07 14.73
N HIS A 306 -7.49 -0.91 14.18
CA HIS A 306 -8.06 -0.88 12.84
C HIS A 306 -9.01 0.30 12.61
N MET A 307 -9.05 0.80 11.37
CA MET A 307 -10.11 1.72 10.95
C MET A 307 -11.47 1.04 11.06
N ALA A 308 -12.51 1.81 11.36
CA ALA A 308 -13.87 1.26 11.51
C ALA A 308 -14.34 0.46 10.28
N TRP A 309 -13.87 0.78 9.08
CA TRP A 309 -14.19 0.06 7.85
C TRP A 309 -13.24 -1.11 7.54
N ALA A 310 -12.07 -1.16 8.18
CA ALA A 310 -11.06 -2.20 8.03
C ALA A 310 -11.24 -3.32 9.07
N ASP A 311 -11.75 -2.97 10.25
CA ASP A 311 -12.05 -3.88 11.35
C ASP A 311 -13.00 -5.01 10.92
N GLY A 312 -12.64 -6.27 11.22
CA GLY A 312 -13.37 -7.45 10.77
C GLY A 312 -13.36 -7.71 9.25
N ASN A 313 -12.60 -6.93 8.47
CA ASN A 313 -12.66 -6.92 7.00
C ASN A 313 -11.31 -7.14 6.32
N GLN A 314 -10.25 -7.40 7.10
CA GLN A 314 -8.93 -7.68 6.54
C GLN A 314 -8.76 -9.16 6.17
N GLU A 315 -9.41 -10.10 6.85
CA GLU A 315 -9.31 -11.51 6.49
C GLU A 315 -9.94 -11.78 5.10
N LEU A 316 -9.15 -12.38 4.18
CA LEU A 316 -9.64 -12.66 2.83
C LEU A 316 -10.75 -13.73 2.85
N PRO A 317 -11.83 -13.57 2.07
CA PRO A 317 -12.88 -14.58 1.97
C PRO A 317 -12.39 -15.98 1.58
N GLY A 318 -12.98 -17.01 2.19
CA GLY A 318 -12.87 -18.39 1.72
C GLY A 318 -13.77 -18.68 0.50
N GLY A 319 -13.84 -19.93 0.07
CA GLY A 319 -14.87 -20.38 -0.89
C GLY A 319 -14.60 -20.06 -2.36
N GLY A 320 -13.40 -19.60 -2.72
CA GLY A 320 -12.96 -19.50 -4.12
C GLY A 320 -13.44 -18.26 -4.88
N LEU A 321 -13.94 -17.22 -4.19
CA LEU A 321 -14.22 -15.91 -4.78
C LEU A 321 -12.95 -15.29 -5.39
N VAL A 322 -11.84 -15.32 -4.63
CA VAL A 322 -10.53 -14.85 -5.07
C VAL A 322 -9.76 -16.00 -5.73
N LYS A 323 -9.43 -15.86 -7.01
CA LYS A 323 -8.73 -16.89 -7.81
C LYS A 323 -7.22 -16.81 -7.68
N ARG A 324 -6.67 -15.63 -7.41
CA ARG A 324 -5.25 -15.39 -7.15
C ARG A 324 -5.09 -14.14 -6.28
N CYS A 325 -4.32 -14.25 -5.19
CA CYS A 325 -3.90 -13.09 -4.39
C CYS A 325 -2.38 -13.05 -4.25
N LEU A 326 -1.76 -11.93 -4.59
CA LEU A 326 -0.34 -11.67 -4.35
C LEU A 326 -0.22 -10.45 -3.43
N HIS A 327 0.39 -10.65 -2.26
CA HIS A 327 0.70 -9.56 -1.33
C HIS A 327 2.22 -9.42 -1.20
N LEU A 328 2.75 -8.26 -1.59
CA LEU A 328 4.15 -7.92 -1.39
C LEU A 328 4.28 -7.11 -0.09
N ALA A 329 5.24 -7.43 0.77
CA ALA A 329 5.44 -6.80 2.07
C ALA A 329 6.82 -6.18 2.21
N ALA A 330 6.88 -4.93 2.69
CA ALA A 330 8.10 -4.17 2.90
C ALA A 330 8.81 -4.64 4.18
N SER A 331 10.08 -5.03 4.05
CA SER A 331 10.83 -5.66 5.15
C SER A 331 11.66 -4.71 6.02
N PHE A 332 11.82 -3.44 5.63
CA PHE A 332 12.57 -2.44 6.39
C PHE A 332 11.71 -1.36 7.06
N GLU A 333 10.39 -1.39 6.86
CA GLU A 333 9.47 -0.45 7.52
C GLU A 333 9.40 -0.71 9.04
N GLN A 334 9.41 0.35 9.85
CA GLN A 334 9.47 0.27 11.32
C GLN A 334 8.61 1.32 12.02
N ARG A 335 7.87 2.16 11.29
CA ARG A 335 6.93 3.12 11.88
C ARG A 335 5.80 2.40 12.58
N LEU A 336 5.48 2.84 13.80
CA LEU A 336 4.36 2.34 14.59
C LEU A 336 3.01 2.62 13.92
N CYS A 337 2.88 3.73 13.18
CA CYS A 337 1.68 4.09 12.42
C CYS A 337 1.49 3.32 11.11
N PHE A 338 2.42 2.42 10.75
CA PHE A 338 2.37 1.59 9.53
C PHE A 338 2.54 0.10 9.86
N PRO A 339 1.71 -0.47 10.75
CA PRO A 339 1.73 -1.91 10.98
C PRO A 339 1.34 -2.65 9.70
N LEU A 340 1.99 -3.78 9.45
CA LEU A 340 1.68 -4.63 8.31
C LEU A 340 0.43 -5.47 8.62
N GLU A 341 -0.56 -5.42 7.75
CA GLU A 341 -1.66 -6.36 7.78
C GLU A 341 -1.33 -7.56 6.91
N SER A 342 -0.90 -8.68 7.51
CA SER A 342 -0.60 -9.89 6.74
C SER A 342 -1.86 -10.50 6.15
N ILE A 343 -1.72 -11.21 5.03
CA ILE A 343 -2.81 -12.06 4.50
C ILE A 343 -2.85 -13.44 5.16
N ARG A 344 -1.92 -13.78 6.07
CA ARG A 344 -1.94 -15.04 6.83
C ARG A 344 -3.03 -14.98 7.91
N ARG A 345 -3.82 -16.05 8.03
CA ARG A 345 -4.90 -16.14 9.03
C ARG A 345 -4.36 -16.42 10.43
N GLU A 346 -5.19 -16.20 11.44
CA GLU A 346 -4.92 -16.55 12.85
C GLU A 346 -4.56 -18.03 13.03
N SER A 347 -5.11 -18.91 12.17
CA SER A 347 -4.78 -20.34 12.14
C SER A 347 -3.32 -20.65 11.78
N GLY A 348 -2.54 -19.64 11.38
CA GLY A 348 -1.17 -19.77 10.92
C GLY A 348 -1.03 -20.10 9.44
N SER A 349 -2.12 -20.38 8.72
CA SER A 349 -2.12 -20.71 7.29
C SER A 349 -2.46 -19.53 6.39
N TYR A 350 -1.87 -19.48 5.20
CA TYR A 350 -2.30 -18.57 4.15
C TYR A 350 -3.62 -19.04 3.50
N PRO A 351 -4.51 -18.13 3.06
CA PRO A 351 -5.66 -18.47 2.24
C PRO A 351 -5.26 -19.22 0.96
N VAL A 352 -6.16 -20.07 0.46
CA VAL A 352 -5.94 -20.79 -0.81
C VAL A 352 -5.75 -19.79 -1.95
N ASN A 353 -4.83 -20.10 -2.87
CA ASN A 353 -4.44 -19.25 -4.01
C ASN A 353 -3.79 -17.91 -3.62
N SER A 354 -3.34 -17.77 -2.37
CA SER A 354 -2.70 -16.55 -1.88
C SER A 354 -1.23 -16.78 -1.55
N VAL A 355 -0.40 -15.78 -1.91
CA VAL A 355 1.04 -15.79 -1.67
C VAL A 355 1.46 -14.45 -1.09
N GLU A 356 2.27 -14.47 -0.03
CA GLU A 356 2.85 -13.29 0.61
C GLU A 356 4.38 -13.30 0.48
N VAL A 357 4.95 -12.24 -0.08
CA VAL A 357 6.38 -12.19 -0.44
C VAL A 357 7.04 -10.98 0.20
N ILE A 358 8.20 -11.17 0.84
CA ILE A 358 8.96 -10.05 1.41
C ILE A 358 9.85 -9.37 0.38
N TYR A 359 9.96 -8.06 0.46
CA TYR A 359 10.77 -7.23 -0.44
C TYR A 359 11.65 -6.25 0.34
N PRO A 360 12.80 -5.82 -0.23
CA PRO A 360 13.61 -4.78 0.37
C PRO A 360 12.89 -3.44 0.27
N GLY A 361 13.23 -2.53 1.18
CA GLY A 361 12.72 -1.18 1.23
C GLY A 361 11.74 -0.93 2.38
N VAL A 362 11.42 0.35 2.58
CA VAL A 362 10.32 0.81 3.44
C VAL A 362 8.99 0.85 2.67
N HIS A 363 7.92 1.35 3.28
CA HIS A 363 6.57 1.30 2.74
C HIS A 363 6.43 1.74 1.26
N SER A 364 6.90 2.94 0.93
CA SER A 364 6.80 3.50 -0.43
C SER A 364 7.96 3.10 -1.36
N ASP A 365 9.03 2.48 -0.83
CA ASP A 365 9.99 1.76 -1.67
C ASP A 365 9.35 0.53 -2.33
N LEU A 366 8.21 0.07 -1.81
CA LEU A 366 7.44 -1.02 -2.39
C LEU A 366 6.21 -0.52 -3.18
N GLY A 367 5.44 0.38 -2.57
CA GLY A 367 4.22 0.92 -3.17
C GLY A 367 4.44 1.94 -4.28
N GLY A 368 5.63 2.54 -4.35
CA GLY A 368 5.92 3.73 -5.14
C GLY A 368 5.45 5.01 -4.45
N GLY A 369 5.68 6.15 -5.11
CA GLY A 369 5.30 7.48 -4.63
C GLY A 369 6.47 8.35 -4.15
N TYR A 370 7.68 7.81 -4.06
CA TYR A 370 8.89 8.61 -3.91
C TYR A 370 9.32 9.17 -5.26
N PRO A 371 9.63 10.47 -5.38
CA PRO A 371 10.28 11.00 -6.58
C PRO A 371 11.76 10.60 -6.61
N PRO A 372 12.34 10.38 -7.80
CA PRO A 372 13.79 10.28 -7.95
C PRO A 372 14.50 11.48 -7.32
N GLY A 373 15.56 11.22 -6.55
CA GLY A 373 16.32 12.21 -5.80
C GLY A 373 15.81 12.47 -4.38
N ASP A 374 14.62 11.99 -3.98
CA ASP A 374 14.15 12.16 -2.60
C ASP A 374 15.11 11.50 -1.61
N GLN A 375 15.45 12.21 -0.54
CA GLN A 375 16.51 11.80 0.40
C GLN A 375 17.86 11.44 -0.27
N GLY A 376 18.09 11.93 -1.50
CA GLY A 376 19.25 11.58 -2.33
C GLY A 376 19.22 10.17 -2.91
N LYS A 377 18.07 9.49 -2.86
CA LYS A 377 17.86 8.13 -3.37
C LYS A 377 17.45 8.18 -4.83
N ALA A 378 17.83 7.16 -5.61
CA ALA A 378 17.56 7.05 -7.03
C ALA A 378 17.92 8.33 -7.82
N PHE A 379 18.97 9.02 -7.39
CA PHE A 379 19.37 10.30 -7.97
C PHE A 379 19.91 10.10 -9.39
N SER A 380 19.34 10.83 -10.34
CA SER A 380 19.89 11.06 -11.68
C SER A 380 19.57 12.49 -12.14
N GLN A 381 20.33 13.00 -13.10
CA GLN A 381 20.00 14.25 -13.79
C GLN A 381 18.85 14.07 -14.79
N ASP A 382 18.63 12.84 -15.25
CA ASP A 382 17.47 12.45 -16.06
C ASP A 382 16.45 11.76 -15.15
N ASN A 383 15.24 12.33 -15.08
CA ASN A 383 14.17 11.80 -14.26
C ASN A 383 13.73 10.39 -14.70
N VAL A 384 13.82 10.04 -15.98
CA VAL A 384 13.44 8.70 -16.47
C VAL A 384 14.46 7.67 -15.98
N GLU A 385 15.76 7.99 -16.08
CA GLU A 385 16.82 7.13 -15.53
C GLU A 385 16.72 7.01 -14.00
N GLY A 386 16.42 8.13 -13.33
CA GLY A 386 16.18 8.17 -11.89
C GLY A 386 14.99 7.31 -11.47
N ASP A 387 13.90 7.35 -12.23
CA ASP A 387 12.72 6.53 -11.98
C ASP A 387 13.03 5.04 -12.08
N GLY A 388 13.83 4.64 -13.09
CA GLY A 388 14.32 3.28 -13.24
C GLY A 388 15.26 2.81 -12.10
N LEU A 389 15.77 3.71 -11.28
CA LEU A 389 16.59 3.39 -10.10
C LEU A 389 15.78 3.22 -8.81
N LEU A 390 14.48 3.57 -8.80
CA LEU A 390 13.64 3.41 -7.61
C LEU A 390 13.38 1.93 -7.30
N PRO A 391 13.54 1.49 -6.03
CA PRO A 391 13.30 0.08 -5.66
C PRO A 391 11.87 -0.39 -5.94
N SER A 392 10.89 0.53 -5.99
CA SER A 392 9.49 0.23 -6.29
C SER A 392 9.28 -0.32 -7.70
N GLN A 393 10.21 -0.08 -8.62
CA GLN A 393 10.17 -0.61 -9.99
C GLN A 393 10.23 -2.14 -10.05
N ILE A 394 10.93 -2.76 -9.10
CA ILE A 394 11.00 -4.22 -8.98
C ILE A 394 9.60 -4.77 -8.64
N ALA A 395 8.97 -4.21 -7.59
CA ALA A 395 7.65 -4.62 -7.15
C ALA A 395 6.56 -4.35 -8.20
N LEU A 396 6.66 -3.24 -8.94
CA LEU A 396 5.79 -2.92 -10.06
C LEU A 396 5.83 -4.01 -11.14
N ASN A 397 7.05 -4.36 -11.58
CA ASN A 397 7.28 -5.36 -12.62
C ASN A 397 6.81 -6.76 -12.18
N ASP A 398 7.12 -7.14 -10.94
CA ASP A 398 6.72 -8.44 -10.38
C ASP A 398 5.20 -8.55 -10.24
N LEU A 399 4.54 -7.50 -9.73
CA LEU A 399 3.08 -7.47 -9.59
C LEU A 399 2.37 -7.45 -10.96
N TYR A 400 2.92 -6.71 -11.94
CA TYR A 400 2.44 -6.71 -13.32
C TYR A 400 2.52 -8.11 -13.93
N ALA A 401 3.66 -8.78 -13.81
CA ALA A 401 3.89 -10.08 -14.43
C ALA A 401 2.97 -11.16 -13.86
N ASP A 402 2.79 -11.20 -12.54
CA ASP A 402 1.85 -12.13 -11.90
C ASP A 402 0.41 -11.84 -12.32
N ALA A 403 -0.01 -10.57 -12.35
CA ALA A 403 -1.34 -10.16 -12.81
C ALA A 403 -1.60 -10.56 -14.28
N PHE A 404 -0.63 -10.31 -15.17
CA PHE A 404 -0.74 -10.59 -16.60
C PHE A 404 -0.92 -12.08 -16.87
N VAL A 405 -0.11 -12.93 -16.22
CA VAL A 405 -0.21 -14.40 -16.37
C VAL A 405 -1.55 -14.93 -15.84
N HIS A 406 -2.15 -14.25 -14.86
CA HIS A 406 -3.49 -14.58 -14.32
C HIS A 406 -4.64 -13.88 -15.07
N GLY A 407 -4.38 -13.33 -16.26
CA GLY A 407 -5.41 -12.84 -17.16
C GLY A 407 -5.92 -11.43 -16.85
N ALA A 408 -5.14 -10.60 -16.16
CA ALA A 408 -5.44 -9.18 -16.04
C ALA A 408 -5.40 -8.49 -17.40
N PRO A 409 -6.33 -7.56 -17.69
CA PRO A 409 -6.42 -6.87 -18.97
C PRO A 409 -5.41 -5.72 -19.06
N LEU A 410 -4.13 -6.04 -18.92
CA LEU A 410 -3.04 -5.07 -18.98
C LEU A 410 -2.60 -4.84 -20.42
N LYS A 411 -2.23 -3.59 -20.70
CA LYS A 411 -1.54 -3.16 -21.92
C LYS A 411 -0.12 -3.71 -21.92
N VAL A 412 0.47 -3.84 -23.11
CA VAL A 412 1.82 -4.38 -23.31
C VAL A 412 2.65 -3.43 -24.18
N PRO A 413 3.99 -3.54 -24.21
CA PRO A 413 4.80 -2.85 -25.21
C PRO A 413 4.30 -3.16 -26.64
N GLU A 414 4.29 -2.15 -27.52
CA GLU A 414 3.76 -2.31 -28.89
C GLU A 414 4.45 -3.45 -29.65
N ASP A 415 5.77 -3.60 -29.45
CA ASP A 415 6.56 -4.65 -30.09
C ASP A 415 6.19 -6.07 -29.65
N ALA A 416 5.60 -6.24 -28.45
CA ALA A 416 5.13 -7.51 -27.96
C ALA A 416 3.79 -7.93 -28.60
N LEU A 417 3.05 -7.00 -29.22
CA LEU A 417 1.78 -7.31 -29.84
C LEU A 417 1.96 -8.22 -31.07
N PRO A 418 1.15 -9.30 -31.19
CA PRO A 418 1.07 -10.07 -32.42
C PRO A 418 0.78 -9.15 -33.62
N ILE A 419 1.43 -9.39 -34.77
CA ILE A 419 1.27 -8.56 -35.98
C ILE A 419 -0.22 -8.34 -36.33
N VAL A 420 -1.04 -9.39 -36.18
CA VAL A 420 -2.48 -9.35 -36.45
C VAL A 420 -3.27 -8.44 -35.53
N LEU A 421 -2.75 -8.08 -34.35
CA LEU A 421 -3.39 -7.22 -33.34
C LEU A 421 -2.79 -5.81 -33.27
N ARG A 422 -1.79 -5.47 -34.08
CA ARG A 422 -1.16 -4.12 -34.03
C ARG A 422 -2.13 -2.97 -34.37
N HIS A 423 -3.21 -3.27 -35.09
CA HIS A 423 -4.28 -2.30 -35.35
C HIS A 423 -5.13 -2.00 -34.09
N GLU A 424 -5.08 -2.86 -33.07
CA GLU A 424 -5.71 -2.67 -31.76
C GLU A 424 -4.77 -1.89 -30.83
N SER A 425 -4.40 -0.65 -31.21
CA SER A 425 -3.43 0.18 -30.48
C SER A 425 -3.80 0.44 -29.01
N TRP A 426 -5.08 0.28 -28.65
CA TRP A 426 -5.56 0.33 -27.26
C TRP A 426 -5.00 -0.79 -26.36
N ARG A 427 -4.42 -1.86 -26.93
CA ARG A 427 -3.66 -2.88 -26.20
C ARG A 427 -2.20 -2.49 -25.95
N ALA A 428 -1.68 -1.52 -26.69
CA ALA A 428 -0.32 -1.05 -26.53
C ALA A 428 -0.24 -0.02 -25.40
N MET A 429 0.82 -0.09 -24.61
CA MET A 429 1.24 1.00 -23.74
C MET A 429 1.67 2.19 -24.61
N ALA A 430 1.34 3.40 -24.17
CA ALA A 430 1.97 4.60 -24.73
C ALA A 430 3.46 4.61 -24.33
N PRO A 431 4.36 5.23 -25.12
CA PRO A 431 5.80 5.24 -24.84
C PRO A 431 6.13 5.67 -23.41
N GLU A 432 5.51 6.75 -22.93
CA GLU A 432 5.71 7.25 -21.56
C GLU A 432 5.24 6.28 -20.46
N VAL A 433 4.33 5.36 -20.79
CA VAL A 433 3.90 4.29 -19.87
C VAL A 433 4.85 3.11 -19.92
N VAL A 434 5.57 2.88 -21.03
CA VAL A 434 6.65 1.88 -21.07
C VAL A 434 7.81 2.35 -20.20
N ASP A 435 8.20 3.62 -20.33
CA ASP A 435 9.28 4.23 -19.54
C ASP A 435 9.01 4.15 -18.03
N GLU A 436 7.74 4.26 -17.58
CA GLU A 436 7.32 4.08 -16.17
C GLU A 436 7.57 2.68 -15.61
N PHE A 437 7.88 1.69 -16.45
CA PHE A 437 8.17 0.31 -16.05
C PHE A 437 9.65 -0.05 -16.21
N ASP A 438 10.48 0.89 -16.67
CA ASP A 438 11.91 0.66 -16.82
C ASP A 438 12.57 0.39 -15.47
N VAL A 439 13.58 -0.49 -15.50
CA VAL A 439 14.34 -0.88 -14.33
C VAL A 439 15.82 -0.88 -14.68
N SER A 440 16.60 -0.07 -13.98
CA SER A 440 18.03 0.04 -14.21
C SER A 440 18.76 -1.26 -13.83
N SER A 441 19.70 -1.69 -14.68
CA SER A 441 20.58 -2.82 -14.39
C SER A 441 21.34 -2.66 -13.06
N VAL A 442 21.63 -1.42 -12.65
CA VAL A 442 22.24 -1.11 -11.35
C VAL A 442 21.32 -1.57 -10.20
N LEU A 443 20.05 -1.17 -10.24
CA LEU A 443 19.04 -1.58 -9.25
C LEU A 443 18.85 -3.11 -9.27
N ILE A 444 18.78 -3.72 -10.45
CA ILE A 444 18.60 -5.17 -10.60
C ILE A 444 19.75 -5.94 -9.94
N ASN A 445 20.99 -5.52 -10.17
CA ASN A 445 22.17 -6.15 -9.56
C ASN A 445 22.17 -5.99 -8.03
N ARG A 446 21.78 -4.81 -7.53
CA ARG A 446 21.68 -4.53 -6.09
C ARG A 446 20.56 -5.32 -5.42
N PHE A 447 19.40 -5.44 -6.07
CA PHE A 447 18.29 -6.29 -5.61
C PHE A 447 18.68 -7.77 -5.56
N ASN A 448 19.32 -8.28 -6.61
CA ASN A 448 19.78 -9.67 -6.64
C ASN A 448 20.89 -9.94 -5.61
N ALA A 449 21.77 -8.97 -5.33
CA ALA A 449 22.72 -9.05 -4.23
C ALA A 449 22.05 -9.06 -2.85
N TRP A 450 20.99 -8.27 -2.65
CA TRP A 450 20.17 -8.34 -1.44
C TRP A 450 19.56 -9.73 -1.25
N ARG A 451 18.98 -10.33 -2.31
CA ARG A 451 18.47 -11.71 -2.25
C ARG A 451 19.53 -12.71 -1.80
N GLN A 452 20.72 -12.62 -2.36
CA GLN A 452 21.82 -13.51 -2.00
C GLN A 452 22.26 -13.31 -0.54
N MET A 453 22.50 -12.07 -0.14
CA MET A 453 23.09 -11.73 1.15
C MET A 453 22.13 -11.89 2.32
N THR A 454 20.88 -11.46 2.15
CA THR A 454 19.95 -11.34 3.27
C THR A 454 18.97 -12.50 3.38
N LEU A 455 18.70 -13.19 2.26
CA LEU A 455 17.78 -14.35 2.20
C LEU A 455 18.51 -15.69 2.04
N GLY A 456 19.84 -15.68 1.89
CA GLY A 456 20.64 -16.89 1.71
C GLY A 456 20.37 -17.61 0.38
N LEU A 457 19.88 -16.88 -0.63
CA LEU A 457 19.55 -17.45 -1.92
C LEU A 457 20.81 -17.59 -2.81
N PRO A 458 20.83 -18.53 -3.76
CA PRO A 458 21.95 -18.68 -4.67
C PRO A 458 22.23 -17.41 -5.49
N PRO A 459 23.50 -17.16 -5.87
CA PRO A 459 23.85 -16.11 -6.81
C PRO A 459 23.06 -16.24 -8.12
N VAL A 460 22.72 -15.10 -8.73
CA VAL A 460 21.95 -15.08 -9.98
C VAL A 460 22.91 -15.00 -11.17
N SER A 461 22.83 -15.97 -12.08
CA SER A 461 23.50 -15.92 -13.39
C SER A 461 22.53 -15.38 -14.44
N GLN A 462 22.90 -14.28 -15.09
CA GLN A 462 22.11 -13.66 -16.16
C GLN A 462 22.69 -14.05 -17.55
N PRO A 463 21.87 -14.13 -18.61
CA PRO A 463 20.43 -13.93 -18.62
C PRO A 463 19.68 -15.13 -18.00
N LEU A 464 18.53 -14.86 -17.39
CA LEU A 464 17.62 -15.91 -16.92
C LEU A 464 17.00 -16.68 -18.11
N SER A 465 16.48 -17.88 -17.85
CA SER A 465 15.70 -18.61 -18.85
C SER A 465 14.40 -17.87 -19.17
N ILE A 466 13.86 -18.10 -20.37
CA ILE A 466 12.59 -17.50 -20.81
C ILE A 466 11.49 -17.74 -19.77
N GLU A 467 11.35 -18.96 -19.26
CA GLU A 467 10.34 -19.29 -18.27
C GLU A 467 10.46 -18.44 -16.99
N GLN A 468 11.69 -18.23 -16.49
CA GLN A 468 11.97 -17.41 -15.30
C GLN A 468 11.79 -15.90 -15.51
N ILE A 469 11.93 -15.43 -16.75
CA ILE A 469 11.67 -14.04 -17.13
C ILE A 469 10.15 -13.81 -17.16
N GLU A 470 9.44 -14.68 -17.89
CA GLU A 470 8.03 -14.54 -18.22
C GLU A 470 7.10 -14.87 -17.06
N HIS A 471 7.50 -15.75 -16.14
CA HIS A 471 6.69 -16.16 -14.99
C HIS A 471 7.30 -15.67 -13.68
N TYR A 472 6.59 -14.77 -13.02
CA TYR A 472 6.89 -14.44 -11.63
C TYR A 472 6.52 -15.61 -10.73
N GLN A 473 7.51 -16.32 -10.21
CA GLN A 473 7.31 -17.48 -9.34
C GLN A 473 8.03 -17.28 -8.00
N PRO A 474 7.31 -16.87 -6.94
CA PRO A 474 7.88 -16.77 -5.60
C PRO A 474 8.45 -18.09 -5.08
N LEU A 475 9.56 -18.00 -4.35
CA LEU A 475 10.27 -19.14 -3.78
C LEU A 475 9.76 -19.41 -2.36
N ILE A 476 9.41 -20.65 -2.05
CA ILE A 476 9.01 -21.04 -0.69
C ILE A 476 10.23 -20.91 0.23
N SER A 477 10.11 -20.16 1.33
CA SER A 477 11.17 -20.10 2.34
C SER A 477 11.00 -21.18 3.42
N THR A 478 12.00 -21.31 4.28
CA THR A 478 11.96 -22.13 5.49
C THR A 478 11.65 -21.31 6.75
N THR A 479 11.28 -20.03 6.58
CA THR A 479 11.12 -19.07 7.68
C THR A 479 9.71 -18.49 7.70
N THR A 480 9.22 -18.10 8.87
CA THR A 480 7.99 -17.31 8.97
C THR A 480 8.23 -15.85 8.57
N LEU A 481 7.15 -15.10 8.30
CA LEU A 481 7.20 -13.67 7.98
C LEU A 481 7.96 -12.88 9.06
N GLU A 482 7.71 -13.17 10.33
CA GLU A 482 8.30 -12.46 11.47
C GLU A 482 9.81 -12.68 11.56
N GLN A 483 10.26 -13.94 11.38
CA GLN A 483 11.67 -14.28 11.39
C GLN A 483 12.41 -13.65 10.20
N ALA A 484 11.78 -13.66 9.02
CA ALA A 484 12.35 -13.04 7.85
C ALA A 484 12.45 -11.51 8.03
N ALA A 485 11.38 -10.85 8.48
CA ALA A 485 11.40 -9.42 8.79
C ALA A 485 12.46 -9.05 9.84
N ARG A 486 12.58 -9.82 10.94
CA ARG A 486 13.63 -9.61 11.96
C ARG A 486 15.04 -9.71 11.36
N THR A 487 15.26 -10.67 10.47
CA THR A 487 16.54 -10.83 9.76
C THR A 487 16.86 -9.60 8.90
N GLN A 488 15.86 -9.10 8.19
CA GLN A 488 15.97 -7.89 7.36
C GLN A 488 16.27 -6.64 8.20
N LEU A 489 15.62 -6.48 9.36
CA LEU A 489 15.91 -5.40 10.29
C LEU A 489 17.34 -5.45 10.84
N GLY A 490 17.89 -6.65 11.08
CA GLY A 490 19.30 -6.82 11.43
C GLY A 490 20.28 -6.27 10.38
N TRP A 491 19.98 -6.46 9.08
CA TRP A 491 20.81 -5.96 7.98
C TRP A 491 20.77 -4.44 7.84
N ILE A 492 19.58 -3.82 7.85
CA ILE A 492 19.49 -2.35 7.78
C ILE A 492 20.03 -1.69 9.06
N THR A 493 19.92 -2.35 10.21
CA THR A 493 20.54 -1.88 11.46
C THR A 493 22.06 -1.88 11.36
N ALA A 494 22.66 -2.89 10.72
CA ALA A 494 24.10 -2.92 10.43
C ALA A 494 24.52 -1.73 9.54
N TRP A 495 23.72 -1.39 8.53
CA TRP A 495 23.93 -0.20 7.72
C TRP A 495 23.84 1.11 8.53
N ARG A 496 22.81 1.25 9.37
CA ARG A 496 22.63 2.41 10.24
C ARG A 496 23.72 2.54 11.30
N ILE A 497 24.29 1.44 11.80
CA ILE A 497 25.45 1.51 12.72
C ILE A 497 26.59 2.30 12.07
N ASP A 498 26.93 2.01 10.81
CA ASP A 498 27.98 2.76 10.12
C ASP A 498 27.52 4.18 9.75
N ARG A 499 26.48 4.29 8.92
CA ARG A 499 26.06 5.58 8.35
C ARG A 499 25.54 6.53 9.41
N TYR A 500 24.74 6.05 10.35
CA TYR A 500 24.10 6.91 11.36
C TYR A 500 24.89 6.98 12.66
N ALA A 501 25.14 5.85 13.33
CA ALA A 501 25.74 5.89 14.66
C ALA A 501 27.16 6.48 14.64
N PHE A 502 27.95 6.15 13.62
CA PHE A 502 29.28 6.73 13.41
C PHE A 502 29.30 7.99 12.54
N ALA A 503 28.12 8.50 12.17
CA ALA A 503 27.94 9.71 11.37
C ALA A 503 28.69 9.72 10.03
N SER A 504 29.01 8.54 9.47
CA SER A 504 29.66 8.43 8.16
C SER A 504 28.74 8.85 7.01
N LEU A 505 27.42 8.98 7.25
CA LEU A 505 26.49 9.47 6.23
C LEU A 505 26.88 10.87 5.71
N LYS A 506 27.54 11.70 6.52
CA LYS A 506 27.88 13.08 6.15
C LYS A 506 28.89 13.14 5.00
N GLN A 507 29.62 12.06 4.77
CA GLN A 507 30.56 11.93 3.67
C GLN A 507 30.00 11.08 2.52
N ALA A 508 28.81 10.49 2.68
CA ALA A 508 28.20 9.64 1.67
C ALA A 508 27.56 10.49 0.56
N THR A 509 27.74 10.04 -0.69
CA THR A 509 27.27 10.77 -1.88
C THR A 509 25.77 11.01 -1.87
N PHE A 510 24.95 10.00 -1.53
CA PHE A 510 23.49 10.15 -1.47
C PHE A 510 23.08 11.28 -0.51
N TYR A 511 23.71 11.39 0.66
CA TYR A 511 23.40 12.45 1.61
C TYR A 511 23.75 13.84 1.07
N LEU A 512 24.91 13.97 0.41
CA LEU A 512 25.35 15.22 -0.19
C LEU A 512 24.47 15.64 -1.37
N GLN A 513 23.82 14.68 -2.05
CA GLN A 513 22.89 14.91 -3.16
C GLN A 513 21.46 15.22 -2.69
N ALA A 514 21.10 14.87 -1.46
CA ALA A 514 19.77 15.16 -0.92
C ALA A 514 19.55 16.67 -0.80
N SER A 515 18.34 17.12 -1.10
CA SER A 515 17.93 18.53 -1.01
C SER A 515 17.68 18.97 0.45
N ASP A 516 17.82 20.27 0.71
CA ASP A 516 17.61 20.89 2.04
C ASP A 516 17.23 22.37 1.88
N THR A 517 16.50 22.73 0.81
CA THR A 517 16.28 24.14 0.41
C THR A 517 15.42 24.93 1.40
N GLU A 518 14.60 24.24 2.19
CA GLU A 518 13.70 24.81 3.19
C GLU A 518 14.17 24.50 4.63
N ALA A 519 15.47 24.19 4.80
CA ALA A 519 16.06 24.04 6.13
C ALA A 519 16.10 25.35 6.92
N ASP A 520 16.26 26.48 6.21
CA ASP A 520 16.14 27.82 6.80
C ASP A 520 14.67 28.13 7.14
N GLU A 521 14.45 28.58 8.38
CA GLU A 521 13.11 28.84 8.90
C GLU A 521 12.37 29.94 8.11
N THR A 522 13.09 30.96 7.64
CA THR A 522 12.49 32.07 6.88
C THR A 522 12.01 31.60 5.52
N VAL A 523 12.84 30.81 4.81
CA VAL A 523 12.47 30.23 3.51
C VAL A 523 11.27 29.30 3.67
N ARG A 524 11.29 28.45 4.69
CA ARG A 524 10.20 27.52 5.01
C ARG A 524 8.88 28.23 5.31
N ASP A 525 8.93 29.31 6.09
CA ASP A 525 7.73 30.09 6.41
C ASP A 525 7.16 30.80 5.17
N GLN A 526 8.02 31.28 4.27
CA GLN A 526 7.58 31.84 2.99
C GLN A 526 6.90 30.79 2.12
N ALA A 527 7.45 29.58 2.01
CA ALA A 527 6.86 28.47 1.26
C ALA A 527 5.50 28.05 1.85
N LYS A 528 5.40 27.97 3.19
CA LYS A 528 4.15 27.70 3.91
C LYS A 528 3.08 28.79 3.66
N ALA A 529 3.48 30.05 3.64
CA ALA A 529 2.59 31.18 3.31
C ALA A 529 2.11 31.11 1.86
N ALA A 530 3.00 30.81 0.90
CA ALA A 530 2.66 30.64 -0.51
C ALA A 530 1.63 29.51 -0.71
N ARG A 531 1.84 28.35 -0.07
CA ARG A 531 0.86 27.24 -0.08
C ARG A 531 -0.49 27.68 0.49
N SER A 532 -0.48 28.39 1.62
CA SER A 532 -1.72 28.87 2.27
C SER A 532 -2.51 29.84 1.38
N ASN A 533 -1.82 30.73 0.67
CA ASN A 533 -2.43 31.62 -0.31
C ASN A 533 -3.04 30.86 -1.49
N ASN A 534 -2.34 29.84 -2.00
CA ASN A 534 -2.86 28.97 -3.05
C ASN A 534 -4.13 28.23 -2.60
N GLN A 535 -4.15 27.70 -1.37
CA GLN A 535 -5.33 27.05 -0.81
C GLN A 535 -6.51 28.02 -0.62
N ALA A 536 -6.26 29.26 -0.20
CA ALA A 536 -7.29 30.29 -0.10
C ALA A 536 -7.87 30.64 -1.48
N ALA A 537 -7.04 30.67 -2.52
CA ALA A 537 -7.49 30.90 -3.89
C ALA A 537 -8.39 29.76 -4.42
N VAL A 538 -8.05 28.50 -4.14
CA VAL A 538 -8.91 27.33 -4.45
C VAL A 538 -10.26 27.48 -3.75
N LYS A 539 -10.28 27.77 -2.44
CA LYS A 539 -11.53 27.96 -1.67
C LYS A 539 -12.41 29.06 -2.27
N LYS A 540 -11.81 30.18 -2.71
CA LYS A 540 -12.53 31.27 -3.39
C LYS A 540 -13.17 30.80 -4.70
N ARG A 541 -12.45 30.02 -5.53
CA ARG A 541 -12.98 29.48 -6.79
C ARG A 541 -14.12 28.48 -6.56
N ARG A 542 -14.04 27.64 -5.53
CA ARG A 542 -15.16 26.74 -5.14
C ARG A 542 -16.44 27.52 -4.80
N LEU A 543 -16.33 28.60 -4.04
CA LEU A 543 -17.48 29.45 -3.70
C LEU A 543 -18.09 30.09 -4.96
N GLN A 544 -17.26 30.52 -5.91
CA GLN A 544 -17.72 31.05 -7.20
C GLN A 544 -18.45 29.97 -8.02
N GLN A 545 -17.91 28.76 -8.10
CA GLN A 545 -18.56 27.63 -8.77
C GLN A 545 -19.94 27.34 -8.17
N LEU A 546 -20.03 27.21 -6.84
CA LEU A 546 -21.29 26.96 -6.14
C LEU A 546 -22.33 28.07 -6.39
N ALA A 547 -21.91 29.33 -6.45
CA ALA A 547 -22.79 30.45 -6.75
C ALA A 547 -23.36 30.38 -8.18
N ILE A 548 -22.54 29.97 -9.16
CA ILE A 548 -22.96 29.80 -10.56
C ILE A 548 -23.93 28.62 -10.70
N GLU A 549 -23.64 27.50 -10.04
CA GLU A 549 -24.44 26.27 -10.13
C GLU A 549 -25.79 26.35 -9.37
N ARG A 550 -25.93 27.28 -8.41
CA ARG A 550 -27.13 27.43 -7.56
C ARG A 550 -28.43 27.61 -8.35
N ASN A 551 -28.37 28.27 -9.50
CA ASN A 551 -29.55 28.62 -10.29
C ASN A 551 -30.02 27.50 -11.24
N GLY A 552 -29.37 26.32 -11.21
CA GLY A 552 -29.75 25.14 -12.00
C GLY A 552 -29.51 25.23 -13.51
N ARG A 553 -29.03 26.39 -14.01
CA ARG A 553 -28.72 26.62 -15.44
C ARG A 553 -27.40 26.00 -15.89
N THR A 554 -26.54 25.63 -14.94
CA THR A 554 -25.23 25.00 -15.18
C THR A 554 -25.23 23.63 -14.53
N ALA A 555 -24.79 22.60 -15.26
CA ALA A 555 -24.64 21.26 -14.71
C ALA A 555 -23.62 21.27 -13.56
N LYS A 556 -23.97 20.63 -12.43
CA LYS A 556 -23.08 20.51 -11.27
C LYS A 556 -21.84 19.72 -11.63
N LYS A 557 -20.67 20.28 -11.35
CA LYS A 557 -19.39 19.60 -11.50
C LYS A 557 -18.78 19.32 -10.13
N PRO A 558 -17.86 18.33 -10.02
CA PRO A 558 -17.09 18.16 -8.79
C PRO A 558 -16.39 19.48 -8.43
N LEU A 559 -16.10 19.73 -7.15
CA LEU A 559 -15.40 20.94 -6.71
C LEU A 559 -13.89 20.80 -6.90
N GLU A 560 -13.20 21.91 -7.17
CA GLU A 560 -11.74 21.93 -7.41
C GLU A 560 -10.99 21.30 -6.23
N PRO A 561 -10.04 20.36 -6.43
CA PRO A 561 -9.29 19.74 -5.34
C PRO A 561 -8.37 20.73 -4.62
N GLY A 562 -8.12 20.48 -3.34
CA GLY A 562 -7.24 21.30 -2.51
C GLY A 562 -5.77 21.18 -2.90
N VAL A 563 -4.95 22.08 -2.39
CA VAL A 563 -3.49 22.07 -2.57
C VAL A 563 -2.87 21.05 -1.60
N LYS A 564 -1.86 20.30 -2.08
CA LYS A 564 -1.08 19.35 -1.27
C LYS A 564 -0.65 19.99 0.06
N ASP A 565 -0.66 19.19 1.12
CA ASP A 565 -0.19 19.64 2.42
C ASP A 565 1.27 20.09 2.33
N PHE A 566 1.63 21.09 3.14
CA PHE A 566 2.98 21.63 3.14
C PHE A 566 3.92 20.58 3.72
N ASP A 567 4.88 20.16 2.91
CA ASP A 567 5.91 19.20 3.27
C ASP A 567 7.25 19.86 2.93
N ALA A 568 8.08 20.05 3.96
CA ALA A 568 9.23 20.92 3.83
C ALA A 568 10.42 20.17 3.20
N ASP A 569 11.07 20.79 2.21
CA ASP A 569 12.30 20.26 1.61
C ASP A 569 13.48 20.39 2.58
N MET A 570 13.62 19.39 3.43
CA MET A 570 14.57 19.34 4.54
C MET A 570 15.27 17.98 4.66
N ALA A 571 15.52 17.30 3.54
CA ALA A 571 15.95 15.91 3.57
C ALA A 571 17.30 15.71 4.29
N GLN A 572 18.29 16.60 4.06
CA GLN A 572 19.57 16.51 4.77
C GLN A 572 19.42 16.79 6.27
N THR A 573 18.58 17.74 6.65
CA THR A 573 18.30 18.05 8.04
C THR A 573 17.57 16.91 8.74
N GLN A 574 16.54 16.37 8.11
CA GLN A 574 15.74 15.26 8.62
C GLN A 574 16.58 13.98 8.80
N MET A 575 17.39 13.61 7.80
CA MET A 575 18.26 12.43 7.90
C MET A 575 19.36 12.60 8.96
N ARG A 576 19.95 13.80 9.07
CA ARG A 576 21.01 14.08 10.08
C ARG A 576 20.50 13.89 11.50
N GLU A 577 19.28 14.34 11.78
CA GLU A 577 18.68 14.19 13.09
C GLU A 577 18.20 12.77 13.37
N ALA A 578 17.59 12.10 12.38
CA ALA A 578 17.31 10.67 12.45
C ALA A 578 18.56 9.85 12.78
N ALA A 579 19.70 10.22 12.17
CA ALA A 579 20.98 9.59 12.46
C ALA A 579 21.43 9.83 13.91
N LYS A 580 21.24 11.04 14.45
CA LYS A 580 21.54 11.35 15.86
C LYS A 580 20.64 10.55 16.82
N GLU A 581 19.36 10.41 16.51
CA GLU A 581 18.41 9.61 17.29
C GLU A 581 18.82 8.13 17.31
N PHE A 582 19.14 7.57 16.13
CA PHE A 582 19.67 6.21 16.04
C PHE A 582 20.95 6.04 16.86
N ALA A 583 21.89 6.98 16.73
CA ALA A 583 23.17 6.94 17.44
C ALA A 583 23.00 6.98 18.97
N ALA A 584 22.04 7.78 19.46
CA ALA A 584 21.71 7.84 20.88
C ALA A 584 21.12 6.51 21.36
N ALA A 585 20.14 5.96 20.63
CA ALA A 585 19.51 4.69 20.96
C ALA A 585 20.47 3.49 20.90
N TYR A 586 21.41 3.51 19.95
CA TYR A 586 22.44 2.48 19.82
C TYR A 586 23.37 2.43 21.03
N ARG A 587 23.79 3.59 21.56
CA ARG A 587 24.76 3.71 22.67
C ARG A 587 24.13 3.56 24.05
N ASP A 588 22.85 3.91 24.19
CA ASP A 588 22.10 3.77 25.43
C ASP A 588 20.74 3.08 25.15
N PRO A 589 20.74 1.74 25.08
CA PRO A 589 19.53 0.95 24.83
C PRO A 589 18.44 1.14 25.91
N ASP A 590 18.85 1.52 27.13
CA ASP A 590 17.96 1.71 28.28
C ASP A 590 17.38 3.14 28.33
N HIS A 591 17.99 4.11 27.63
CA HIS A 591 17.48 5.49 27.50
C HIS A 591 16.05 5.54 26.96
N GLN A 592 15.76 4.73 25.94
CA GLN A 592 14.45 4.71 25.30
C GLN A 592 13.38 4.11 26.23
N ALA A 593 13.72 3.07 26.99
CA ALA A 593 12.82 2.51 28.00
C ALA A 593 12.54 3.51 29.15
N SER A 594 13.51 4.36 29.49
CA SER A 594 13.35 5.45 30.47
C SER A 594 12.49 6.62 29.96
N MET A 595 12.53 6.91 28.65
CA MET A 595 11.68 7.94 28.01
C MET A 595 10.21 7.52 28.00
N LEU A 596 9.92 6.23 27.76
CA LEU A 596 8.57 5.70 27.94
C LEU A 596 8.08 6.00 29.35
N GLY A 597 8.80 5.57 30.39
CA GLY A 597 8.37 5.70 31.79
C GLY A 597 8.12 7.12 32.31
N ARG A 598 8.53 8.17 31.58
CA ARG A 598 8.32 9.59 31.96
C ARG A 598 7.04 10.20 31.39
N VAL A 599 6.36 9.54 30.46
CA VAL A 599 5.08 10.01 29.89
C VAL A 599 3.93 9.24 30.55
N THR A 600 3.58 9.62 31.77
CA THR A 600 2.42 9.07 32.50
C THR A 600 1.23 10.02 32.39
N PRO A 601 0.18 9.71 31.60
CA PRO A 601 -1.14 10.31 31.78
C PRO A 601 -1.80 9.78 33.06
N ALA A 602 -2.69 10.58 33.68
CA ALA A 602 -3.32 10.30 34.97
C ALA A 602 -4.20 9.01 35.03
N ASN A 603 -4.49 8.39 33.88
CA ASN A 603 -5.30 7.17 33.74
C ASN A 603 -4.52 6.03 33.06
N ALA A 604 -3.29 5.75 33.51
CA ALA A 604 -2.45 4.72 32.90
C ALA A 604 -3.01 3.28 33.09
N PRO A 605 -2.77 2.36 32.13
CA PRO A 605 -3.12 0.95 32.27
C PRO A 605 -2.48 0.31 33.52
N PRO A 606 -2.95 -0.87 33.99
CA PRO A 606 -2.37 -1.54 35.15
C PRO A 606 -0.85 -1.63 35.03
N VAL A 607 -0.12 -1.28 36.09
CA VAL A 607 1.35 -1.22 36.16
C VAL A 607 2.05 -2.46 35.55
N ALA A 608 1.39 -3.62 35.56
CA ALA A 608 1.85 -4.85 34.92
C ALA A 608 1.96 -4.76 33.37
N VAL A 609 0.96 -4.19 32.69
CA VAL A 609 0.93 -4.03 31.22
C VAL A 609 2.06 -3.10 30.76
N TYR A 610 2.28 -2.03 31.52
CA TYR A 610 3.36 -1.07 31.24
C TYR A 610 4.76 -1.68 31.40
N ARG A 611 4.94 -2.54 32.41
CA ARG A 611 6.20 -3.28 32.64
C ARG A 611 6.48 -4.31 31.54
N ILE A 612 5.45 -4.96 31.00
CA ILE A 612 5.59 -5.92 29.89
C ILE A 612 6.01 -5.18 28.61
N ILE A 613 5.32 -4.08 28.25
CA ILE A 613 5.65 -3.26 27.07
C ILE A 613 7.08 -2.70 27.13
N THR A 614 7.56 -2.34 28.33
CA THR A 614 8.92 -1.83 28.51
C THR A 614 9.98 -2.94 28.57
N ALA A 615 9.62 -4.16 29.01
CA ALA A 615 10.50 -5.32 28.98
C ALA A 615 10.69 -5.86 27.55
N ASP A 616 9.60 -6.02 26.80
CA ASP A 616 9.62 -6.51 25.42
C ASP A 616 10.42 -5.57 24.51
N ALA A 617 10.19 -4.24 24.65
CA ALA A 617 10.94 -3.24 23.90
C ALA A 617 12.45 -3.27 24.18
N ARG A 618 12.87 -3.63 25.40
CA ARG A 618 14.30 -3.80 25.73
C ARG A 618 14.89 -5.04 25.07
N VAL A 619 14.14 -6.14 25.03
CA VAL A 619 14.57 -7.39 24.39
C VAL A 619 14.73 -7.17 22.89
N GLU A 620 13.71 -6.60 22.22
CA GLU A 620 13.77 -6.26 20.79
C GLU A 620 14.97 -5.37 20.47
N CYS A 621 15.19 -4.32 21.28
CA CYS A 621 16.30 -3.40 21.10
C CYS A 621 17.66 -4.11 21.20
N ARG A 622 17.85 -4.92 22.23
CA ARG A 622 19.11 -5.68 22.42
C ARG A 622 19.33 -6.70 21.30
N GLN A 623 18.29 -7.41 20.89
CA GLN A 623 18.37 -8.39 19.80
C GLN A 623 18.73 -7.72 18.48
N MET A 624 18.07 -6.61 18.14
CA MET A 624 18.32 -5.88 16.90
C MET A 624 19.71 -5.23 16.89
N LYS A 625 20.14 -4.67 18.02
CA LYS A 625 21.50 -4.16 18.22
C LYS A 625 22.55 -5.25 17.99
N ALA A 626 22.41 -6.40 18.66
CA ALA A 626 23.32 -7.53 18.50
C ALA A 626 23.33 -8.05 17.05
N ALA A 627 22.15 -8.14 16.42
CA ALA A 627 22.00 -8.54 15.03
C ALA A 627 22.71 -7.58 14.05
N GLY A 628 22.65 -6.27 14.31
CA GLY A 628 23.37 -5.26 13.52
C GLY A 628 24.89 -5.34 13.72
N GLN A 629 25.35 -5.45 14.97
CA GLN A 629 26.76 -5.57 15.32
C GLN A 629 27.42 -6.81 14.68
N ALA A 630 26.70 -7.93 14.62
CA ALA A 630 27.20 -9.15 13.97
C ALA A 630 27.38 -9.02 12.44
N ARG A 631 26.77 -8.00 11.82
CA ARG A 631 26.71 -7.84 10.36
C ARG A 631 27.45 -6.61 9.84
N VAL A 632 27.74 -5.61 10.68
CA VAL A 632 28.33 -4.34 10.23
C VAL A 632 29.64 -4.53 9.47
N SER A 633 30.54 -5.41 9.94
CA SER A 633 31.80 -5.68 9.26
C SER A 633 31.66 -6.46 7.95
N GLN A 634 30.49 -7.04 7.67
CA GLN A 634 30.22 -7.67 6.37
C GLN A 634 29.92 -6.60 5.32
N LEU A 635 29.18 -5.54 5.69
CA LEU A 635 28.86 -4.42 4.79
C LEU A 635 30.02 -3.43 4.66
N PHE A 636 30.75 -3.18 5.76
CA PHE A 636 31.80 -2.17 5.88
C PHE A 636 33.13 -2.83 6.27
N ALA A 637 33.65 -3.73 5.43
CA ALA A 637 34.86 -4.48 5.75
C ALA A 637 36.08 -3.57 6.07
N PRO A 638 36.92 -3.92 7.05
CA PRO A 638 38.14 -3.18 7.33
C PRO A 638 39.23 -3.48 6.27
N PRO A 639 40.16 -2.54 6.02
CA PRO A 639 41.39 -2.85 5.30
C PRO A 639 42.18 -3.97 5.99
N ALA A 640 42.99 -4.71 5.23
CA ALA A 640 43.81 -5.80 5.76
C ALA A 640 44.66 -5.35 6.98
N GLY A 641 44.60 -6.13 8.07
CA GLY A 641 45.35 -5.85 9.30
C GLY A 641 44.80 -4.70 10.17
N ARG A 642 43.63 -4.14 9.83
CA ARG A 642 42.94 -3.12 10.62
C ARG A 642 41.62 -3.65 11.19
N TYR A 643 41.10 -2.94 12.18
CA TYR A 643 39.79 -3.20 12.77
C TYR A 643 38.84 -2.05 12.43
N ASN A 644 37.61 -2.41 12.09
CA ASN A 644 36.46 -1.51 12.04
C ASN A 644 35.59 -1.73 13.29
N HIS A 645 34.88 -0.70 13.71
CA HIS A 645 33.91 -0.73 14.81
C HIS A 645 34.43 -1.38 16.12
N PRO A 646 35.61 -0.99 16.65
CA PRO A 646 36.17 -1.61 17.86
C PRO A 646 35.30 -1.41 19.11
N ASP A 647 34.44 -0.39 19.10
CA ASP A 647 33.47 -0.11 20.16
C ASP A 647 32.25 0.64 19.59
N GLU A 648 31.27 0.95 20.44
CA GLU A 648 30.00 1.58 20.04
C GLU A 648 30.09 3.09 19.72
N LYS A 649 31.28 3.67 19.89
CA LYS A 649 31.56 5.11 19.70
C LYS A 649 32.57 5.36 18.58
N THR A 650 33.35 4.35 18.18
CA THR A 650 34.47 4.48 17.25
C THR A 650 34.21 3.69 15.96
N ARG A 651 34.27 4.36 14.80
CA ARG A 651 34.06 3.71 13.48
C ARG A 651 35.20 2.78 13.05
N GLY A 652 36.45 3.13 13.36
CA GLY A 652 37.62 2.46 12.79
C GLY A 652 37.78 2.69 11.27
N ALA A 653 38.70 1.96 10.64
CA ALA A 653 38.98 2.09 9.21
C ALA A 653 38.09 1.14 8.39
N VAL A 654 37.54 1.62 7.29
CA VAL A 654 36.66 0.86 6.38
C VAL A 654 37.18 1.01 4.95
N ASP A 655 37.19 -0.10 4.19
CA ASP A 655 37.49 -0.11 2.76
C ASP A 655 36.21 -0.37 1.95
N GLU A 656 35.50 0.71 1.60
CA GLU A 656 34.28 0.61 0.81
C GLU A 656 34.58 0.32 -0.68
N ILE A 657 35.78 0.65 -1.15
CA ILE A 657 36.15 0.49 -2.56
C ILE A 657 36.47 -0.98 -2.85
N GLY A 658 37.21 -1.64 -1.94
CA GLY A 658 37.68 -3.02 -2.12
C GLY A 658 36.57 -4.05 -2.33
N ASN A 659 35.37 -3.83 -1.77
CA ASN A 659 34.22 -4.73 -1.94
C ASN A 659 33.06 -4.14 -2.76
N ALA A 660 33.22 -2.99 -3.42
CA ALA A 660 32.13 -2.25 -4.06
C ALA A 660 31.33 -3.07 -5.09
N THR A 661 32.01 -3.95 -5.83
CA THR A 661 31.38 -4.82 -6.86
C THR A 661 30.97 -6.20 -6.33
N GLN A 662 31.30 -6.52 -5.07
CA GLN A 662 30.94 -7.78 -4.43
C GLN A 662 29.54 -7.69 -3.81
N PRO A 663 28.85 -8.81 -3.55
CA PRO A 663 27.50 -8.80 -2.99
C PRO A 663 27.31 -7.92 -1.73
N PRO A 664 28.25 -7.86 -0.76
CA PRO A 664 28.12 -6.94 0.38
C PRO A 664 28.21 -5.46 0.00
N GLY A 665 29.06 -5.09 -0.97
CA GLY A 665 29.16 -3.71 -1.46
C GLY A 665 27.95 -3.29 -2.29
N LEU A 666 27.38 -4.21 -3.08
CA LEU A 666 26.12 -3.99 -3.79
C LEU A 666 24.93 -3.84 -2.83
N LEU A 667 24.87 -4.64 -1.76
CA LEU A 667 23.87 -4.48 -0.71
C LEU A 667 24.04 -3.15 0.04
N ARG A 668 25.27 -2.74 0.36
CA ARG A 668 25.53 -1.42 0.93
C ARG A 668 25.04 -0.30 0.00
N ALA A 669 25.32 -0.40 -1.29
CA ALA A 669 24.88 0.57 -2.29
C ALA A 669 23.35 0.61 -2.45
N LEU A 670 22.66 -0.53 -2.29
CA LEU A 670 21.19 -0.56 -2.23
C LEU A 670 20.66 0.29 -1.07
N PHE A 671 21.26 0.16 0.11
CA PHE A 671 20.86 0.97 1.28
C PHE A 671 21.23 2.46 1.11
N ASP A 672 22.41 2.74 0.56
CA ASP A 672 22.88 4.11 0.34
C ASP A 672 22.00 4.85 -0.70
N ASP A 673 21.74 4.24 -1.86
CA ASP A 673 21.16 4.99 -2.99
C ASP A 673 19.73 4.59 -3.35
N GLN A 674 19.11 3.56 -2.74
CA GLN A 674 17.74 3.16 -3.10
C GLN A 674 16.77 3.11 -1.92
N VAL A 675 17.19 2.57 -0.78
CA VAL A 675 16.29 2.43 0.38
C VAL A 675 16.11 3.79 1.06
N HIS A 676 14.87 4.25 1.11
CA HIS A 676 14.49 5.46 1.82
C HIS A 676 14.40 5.21 3.33
N ASP A 677 14.51 6.28 4.12
CA ASP A 677 14.23 6.27 5.55
C ASP A 677 12.91 6.96 5.83
N SER A 678 11.85 6.17 5.88
CA SER A 678 10.50 6.66 6.14
C SER A 678 10.33 7.29 7.53
N ARG A 679 11.18 6.93 8.51
CA ARG A 679 11.16 7.52 9.86
C ARG A 679 11.80 8.90 9.93
N ALA A 680 12.73 9.23 9.03
CA ALA A 680 13.40 10.53 9.02
C ALA A 680 12.42 11.69 8.73
N TRP A 681 11.45 11.42 7.85
CA TRP A 681 10.48 12.38 7.33
C TRP A 681 9.10 12.31 8.01
N PHE A 682 8.59 11.11 8.32
CA PHE A 682 7.17 10.95 8.69
C PHE A 682 6.79 11.71 9.97
N LEU A 683 5.74 12.54 9.87
CA LEU A 683 5.25 13.42 10.94
C LEU A 683 6.32 14.35 11.52
N TYR A 684 7.32 14.75 10.72
CA TYR A 684 8.41 15.61 11.17
C TYR A 684 7.93 16.95 11.74
N SER A 685 6.95 17.60 11.09
CA SER A 685 6.32 18.85 11.58
C SER A 685 5.60 18.69 12.93
N LEU A 686 5.35 17.46 13.33
CA LEU A 686 4.72 17.03 14.56
C LEU A 686 5.72 16.31 15.50
N GLY A 687 7.03 16.62 15.38
CA GLY A 687 8.10 16.12 16.26
C GLY A 687 8.61 14.71 15.96
N ARG A 688 8.26 14.12 14.81
CA ARG A 688 8.41 12.68 14.47
C ARG A 688 7.65 11.76 15.43
N GLU A 689 7.15 10.65 14.90
CA GLU A 689 6.33 9.66 15.60
C GLU A 689 6.68 9.44 17.09
N PRO A 690 5.88 9.96 18.05
CA PRO A 690 6.07 9.76 19.47
C PRO A 690 6.18 8.28 19.84
N MET A 691 7.13 7.94 20.71
CA MET A 691 7.44 6.57 21.17
C MET A 691 7.94 5.61 20.08
N GLY A 692 8.10 6.05 18.83
CA GLY A 692 8.73 5.29 17.76
C GLY A 692 10.24 5.10 17.99
N SER A 693 10.80 4.00 17.48
CA SER A 693 12.24 3.76 17.53
C SER A 693 12.72 2.92 16.34
N TYR A 694 13.96 3.15 15.91
CA TYR A 694 14.67 2.26 14.99
C TYR A 694 15.01 0.88 15.59
N PHE A 695 14.90 0.73 16.91
CA PHE A 695 15.19 -0.50 17.64
C PHE A 695 13.92 -1.23 18.07
N ARG A 696 12.85 -1.11 17.27
CA ARG A 696 11.58 -1.82 17.43
C ARG A 696 11.23 -2.62 16.19
N GLU A 697 10.63 -3.78 16.39
CA GLU A 697 10.10 -4.56 15.27
C GLU A 697 8.82 -3.91 14.73
N ARG A 698 8.60 -4.01 13.41
CA ARG A 698 7.34 -3.58 12.79
C ARG A 698 6.19 -4.39 13.37
N MET A 699 5.09 -3.75 13.77
CA MET A 699 3.89 -4.51 14.14
C MET A 699 3.31 -5.20 12.90
N VAL A 700 2.79 -6.41 13.11
CA VAL A 700 2.15 -7.23 12.08
C VAL A 700 0.83 -7.74 12.65
N PHE A 701 -0.22 -7.80 11.84
CA PHE A 701 -1.50 -8.36 12.20
C PHE A 701 -1.78 -9.61 11.34
N PHE A 702 -2.47 -10.58 11.92
CA PHE A 702 -2.80 -11.85 11.29
C PHE A 702 -4.30 -12.11 11.44
N GLY A 703 -5.14 -11.44 10.66
CA GLY A 703 -6.57 -11.40 10.95
C GLY A 703 -6.84 -10.44 12.11
N GLU A 704 -7.72 -10.80 13.04
CA GLU A 704 -8.05 -9.93 14.18
C GLU A 704 -7.07 -10.13 15.36
N ALA A 705 -6.18 -11.11 15.29
CA ALA A 705 -5.15 -11.32 16.29
C ALA A 705 -3.92 -10.42 16.06
N SER A 706 -3.52 -9.68 17.10
CA SER A 706 -2.29 -8.88 17.10
C SER A 706 -1.03 -9.76 17.27
N ARG A 707 0.08 -9.36 16.63
CA ARG A 707 1.41 -10.00 16.79
C ARG A 707 1.87 -10.10 18.25
N ARG A 708 1.43 -9.24 19.17
CA ARG A 708 2.00 -9.26 20.55
C ARG A 708 1.61 -10.49 21.34
N GLU A 709 0.42 -11.07 21.11
CA GLU A 709 -0.02 -12.28 21.81
C GLU A 709 0.46 -13.57 21.14
N LEU A 710 0.66 -13.55 19.81
CA LEU A 710 1.08 -14.70 19.00
C LEU A 710 2.60 -14.80 18.76
N ALA A 711 3.36 -13.69 18.85
CA ALA A 711 4.79 -13.65 18.52
C ALA A 711 5.74 -13.73 19.73
N LEU A 712 5.24 -14.04 20.92
CA LEU A 712 6.13 -14.46 22.01
C LEU A 712 6.75 -15.81 21.63
N ASN A 713 7.93 -15.76 21.02
CA ASN A 713 8.82 -16.90 20.85
C ASN A 713 8.92 -17.61 22.22
N PRO A 714 8.80 -18.96 22.28
CA PRO A 714 9.07 -19.73 23.50
C PRO A 714 10.32 -19.26 24.26
N GLU A 715 11.40 -18.91 23.54
CA GLU A 715 12.64 -18.40 24.14
C GLU A 715 12.47 -17.03 24.81
N THR A 716 11.65 -16.14 24.24
CA THR A 716 11.30 -14.83 24.84
C THR A 716 10.44 -15.03 26.09
N ARG A 717 9.52 -16.00 26.07
CA ARG A 717 8.76 -16.43 27.25
C ARG A 717 9.66 -16.99 28.34
N GLU A 718 10.61 -17.85 28.00
CA GLU A 718 11.56 -18.45 28.95
C GLU A 718 12.50 -17.41 29.58
N THR A 719 13.01 -16.45 28.78
CA THR A 719 13.84 -15.34 29.30
C THR A 719 13.04 -14.37 30.18
N MET A 720 11.76 -14.14 29.87
CA MET A 720 10.86 -13.36 30.73
C MET A 720 10.59 -14.06 32.07
N VAL A 721 10.36 -15.37 32.06
CA VAL A 721 10.12 -16.18 33.28
C VAL A 721 11.38 -16.24 34.16
N ALA A 722 12.57 -16.30 33.56
CA ALA A 722 13.84 -16.31 34.30
C ALA A 722 14.18 -14.96 34.98
N GLY A 723 13.58 -13.84 34.54
CA GLY A 723 13.88 -12.49 35.02
C GLY A 723 12.89 -11.91 36.05
N ILE A 724 11.84 -12.66 36.43
CA ILE A 724 10.77 -12.17 37.32
C ILE A 724 10.81 -12.93 38.65
N THR A 725 10.91 -12.20 39.77
CA THR A 725 10.67 -12.75 41.12
C THR A 725 9.23 -13.29 41.19
N PRO A 726 8.97 -14.51 41.69
CA PRO A 726 7.64 -15.10 41.60
C PRO A 726 6.61 -14.26 42.37
N LEU A 727 5.55 -13.84 41.69
CA LEU A 727 4.33 -13.32 42.33
C LEU A 727 3.28 -14.45 42.36
N PRO A 728 2.41 -14.48 43.40
CA PRO A 728 1.61 -15.65 43.74
C PRO A 728 0.58 -15.99 42.67
N ASP A 729 0.32 -17.29 42.54
CA ASP A 729 -0.64 -17.90 41.63
C ASP A 729 -1.99 -17.17 41.65
N SER A 730 -2.33 -16.55 40.52
CA SER A 730 -3.72 -16.30 40.16
C SER A 730 -3.95 -16.94 38.80
N GLY A 731 -4.84 -17.93 38.79
CA GLY A 731 -5.10 -18.79 37.64
C GLY A 731 -5.45 -17.97 36.39
N LEU A 732 -5.00 -18.49 35.25
CA LEU A 732 -5.39 -18.08 33.91
C LEU A 732 -6.92 -17.98 33.80
N SER A 733 -7.48 -16.80 34.05
CA SER A 733 -8.79 -16.48 33.52
C SER A 733 -8.59 -16.11 32.06
N VAL A 734 -9.17 -16.92 31.19
CA VAL A 734 -9.43 -16.53 29.80
C VAL A 734 -10.31 -15.29 29.92
N ALA A 735 -9.72 -14.10 29.71
CA ALA A 735 -10.48 -12.87 29.69
C ALA A 735 -11.56 -13.01 28.62
N ALA A 736 -12.82 -12.92 29.04
CA ALA A 736 -13.93 -12.80 28.12
C ALA A 736 -13.68 -11.60 27.20
N ARG A 737 -14.01 -11.76 25.90
CA ARG A 737 -13.99 -10.71 24.88
C ARG A 737 -14.36 -9.36 25.48
N PRO A 738 -13.54 -8.31 25.33
CA PRO A 738 -14.01 -6.96 25.59
C PRO A 738 -15.22 -6.71 24.67
N ALA A 739 -16.29 -6.12 25.22
CA ALA A 739 -17.32 -5.55 24.37
C ALA A 739 -16.66 -4.47 23.49
N VAL A 740 -17.00 -4.47 22.20
CA VAL A 740 -16.64 -3.46 21.20
C VAL A 740 -16.59 -2.08 21.86
N MET A 741 -15.46 -1.37 21.73
CA MET A 741 -15.34 -0.03 22.28
C MET A 741 -16.45 0.87 21.72
N ASP A 742 -17.28 1.44 22.60
CA ASP A 742 -18.32 2.35 22.17
C ASP A 742 -17.73 3.65 21.58
N ALA A 743 -18.52 4.35 20.77
CA ALA A 743 -18.12 5.58 20.10
C ALA A 743 -17.71 6.71 21.08
N GLN A 744 -18.20 6.64 22.32
CA GLN A 744 -17.86 7.60 23.37
C GLN A 744 -16.44 7.35 23.87
N ARG A 745 -16.04 6.10 24.11
CA ARG A 745 -14.67 5.71 24.46
C ARG A 745 -13.68 5.96 23.33
N MET A 746 -14.08 5.80 22.08
CA MET A 746 -13.27 6.19 20.91
C MET A 746 -13.05 7.71 20.85
N ALA A 747 -14.10 8.51 21.09
CA ALA A 747 -13.99 9.97 21.15
C ALA A 747 -13.17 10.43 22.37
N GLU A 748 -13.30 9.75 23.51
CA GLU A 748 -12.50 9.98 24.72
C GLU A 748 -11.03 9.58 24.49
N ALA A 749 -10.76 8.47 23.79
CA ALA A 749 -9.40 8.08 23.39
C ALA A 749 -8.81 9.09 22.40
N GLN A 750 -9.60 9.59 21.45
CA GLN A 750 -9.18 10.64 20.51
C GLN A 750 -8.92 11.98 21.21
N GLN A 751 -9.76 12.38 22.17
CA GLN A 751 -9.51 13.55 23.02
C GLN A 751 -8.30 13.34 23.92
N ALA A 752 -8.10 12.14 24.46
CA ALA A 752 -6.94 11.81 25.28
C ALA A 752 -5.64 11.83 24.47
N ILE A 753 -5.65 11.32 23.23
CA ILE A 753 -4.55 11.44 22.28
C ILE A 753 -4.29 12.92 21.99
N LYS A 754 -5.32 13.69 21.62
CA LYS A 754 -5.18 15.13 21.35
C LYS A 754 -4.64 15.90 22.57
N ALA A 755 -5.09 15.57 23.78
CA ALA A 755 -4.62 16.17 25.02
C ALA A 755 -3.19 15.74 25.38
N LEU A 756 -2.79 14.49 25.09
CA LEU A 756 -1.40 14.01 25.20
C LEU A 756 -0.49 14.79 24.26
N TRP A 757 -0.95 15.05 23.04
CA TRP A 757 -0.26 15.89 22.07
C TRP A 757 -0.16 17.34 22.56
N GLU A 758 -1.25 17.95 23.04
CA GLU A 758 -1.23 19.31 23.58
C GLU A 758 -0.39 19.45 24.87
N ALA A 759 -0.27 18.39 25.67
CA ALA A 759 0.53 18.37 26.89
C ALA A 759 2.03 18.09 26.66
N GLN A 760 2.41 17.47 25.53
CA GLN A 760 3.80 17.17 25.20
C GLN A 760 4.57 18.33 24.54
N TYR A 761 3.88 19.41 24.14
CA TYR A 761 4.53 20.59 23.57
C TYR A 761 4.35 21.83 24.46
N PRO A 762 5.44 22.51 24.87
CA PRO A 762 5.33 23.91 25.25
C PRO A 762 4.97 24.71 24.01
N LYS A 763 3.94 25.58 24.11
CA LYS A 763 3.68 26.61 23.11
C LYS A 763 4.97 27.41 22.89
N ALA A 764 5.61 27.24 21.75
CA ALA A 764 6.60 28.18 21.23
C ALA A 764 5.88 29.47 20.79
N SER A 765 5.35 30.21 21.76
CA SER A 765 4.80 31.55 21.60
C SER A 765 4.69 32.16 23.00
N GLY A 766 5.79 32.73 23.52
CA GLY A 766 5.74 33.40 24.81
C GLY A 766 7.10 33.65 25.46
N VAL A 767 7.99 34.38 24.78
CA VAL A 767 8.99 35.21 25.47
C VAL A 767 9.18 36.50 24.67
N SER A 768 8.24 37.43 24.82
CA SER A 768 8.59 38.84 24.91
C SER A 768 7.88 39.40 26.13
N ASP A 769 8.54 40.35 26.77
CA ASP A 769 8.01 41.22 27.83
C ASP A 769 8.23 40.72 29.26
N ALA A 770 9.51 40.71 29.66
CA ALA A 770 9.90 41.14 30.99
C ALA A 770 11.34 41.68 30.96
N LEU A 771 11.48 42.99 30.74
CA LEU A 771 12.25 43.94 31.54
C LEU A 771 12.54 45.21 30.73
N SER A 772 12.18 46.33 31.36
CA SER A 772 12.62 47.71 31.13
C SER A 772 13.99 47.90 30.50
#